data_AF-A0A8C5EQI8-F1
#
_entry.id   AF-A0A8C5EQI8-F1
#
_cell.length_a   1.000
_cell.length_b   1.000
_cell.length_c   1.000
_cell.angle_alpha   90.00
_cell.angle_beta   90.00
_cell.angle_gamma   90.00
#
_symmetry.space_group_name_H-M   'P 1'
#
loop_
_entity.id
_entity.type
_entity.pdbx_description
1 polymer ?
#
loop_
_entity_poly.entity_id
_entity_poly.type
_entity_poly.pdbx_seq_one_letter_code
_entity_poly.pdbx_strand_id
1 'polypeptide(L)'
;DTDKSSFSLRFESREHLSHVVSHINFALSRIFNNSTFAYVPSFHYYVCFSETYAALCDYNGISCKEEVQWDVDTIYHSQDNREFNLLDFSHLESRDLAVIVASMAYNTWFTKLYCKDLRIGSEVTEQVLHTISKSSSIEEITLENAGLKSDFPQKMSTALSENPASVIHSLNLANNSLDNQVLLHSLLLHYLPFPCVSISILGVVSLSQALCSTDEYSNSLIHLDLSKNPGLLSGDDALNMYLCLSQPNCLVHLDLSGTDCYVDSLFGALLRGCCADLSFLNLSKNSFSHRLVRKPLSPQLVFIFLSLTSLSSCLHRALLTGLTSNPHINDLHLDISGCELRSAGAAVLQELFPRVSSIGTLDISDNGLDGDLLTVLPALSRHSSLKHLSLGKNFNIKNRVLDEVLQKLVQLIQEEECALQSLSLSDSRLRSRGTVLVNALGSNTCLRKVDLSGNNMDDIGAKMLSKALQINTTLRSVTWDRNNTSAAGFLDVARALEHNFTLQFMPLPLSDISQAYRSAPERTEQALTKIQRALVRNNQTQRFSQRQALRLHQGLVTSTAEQVMERLSVRVQQQVCLLRGVGEMEEIQAAKQVLKEARNSRALYPSLCEVAHVLSVDGPVRQKLDSLAGELSKAADKELQVIVDSMVSLCRELCPLSSSAADRLSPSLSSVSERVSIPRAAIRAALMERAAQDIHKALEEVKLSVVSYLTNSIVDQILQELYATHKALSRNGFSVSDPSGVACQMLGESERGRNSLEVQQTERLLGYHG
;
A
#
# COMPACT_ATOMS: atom_id res chain seq x y z
N ASP A 1 4.22 -47.80 -26.46
CA ASP A 1 3.24 -48.87 -26.76
C ASP A 1 3.16 -50.02 -25.75
N THR A 2 3.72 -49.89 -24.55
CA THR A 2 3.60 -50.93 -23.50
C THR A 2 2.20 -51.05 -22.92
N ASP A 3 1.39 -49.98 -22.95
CA ASP A 3 -0.02 -50.01 -22.51
C ASP A 3 -0.93 -50.80 -23.47
N LYS A 4 -0.47 -51.03 -24.71
CA LYS A 4 -1.22 -51.72 -25.77
C LYS A 4 -0.65 -53.10 -26.10
N SER A 5 0.60 -53.37 -25.73
CA SER A 5 1.30 -54.60 -26.11
C SER A 5 2.40 -54.94 -25.12
N SER A 6 2.44 -56.20 -24.69
CA SER A 6 3.55 -56.74 -23.90
C SER A 6 4.61 -57.35 -24.83
N PHE A 7 5.87 -57.02 -24.58
CA PHE A 7 7.01 -57.54 -25.33
C PHE A 7 7.75 -58.55 -24.48
N SER A 8 7.90 -59.78 -24.98
CA SER A 8 8.71 -60.80 -24.33
C SER A 8 10.10 -60.83 -24.97
N LEU A 9 11.13 -60.49 -24.19
CA LEU A 9 12.52 -60.53 -24.61
C LEU A 9 13.22 -61.76 -24.02
N ARG A 10 14.01 -62.46 -24.83
CA ARG A 10 14.85 -63.58 -24.37
C ARG A 10 16.30 -63.13 -24.30
N PHE A 11 16.89 -63.22 -23.12
CA PHE A 11 18.29 -62.88 -22.88
C PHE A 11 19.16 -64.15 -22.87
N GLU A 12 20.43 -64.02 -23.23
CA GLU A 12 21.40 -65.11 -23.25
C GLU A 12 21.72 -65.66 -21.86
N SER A 13 21.67 -64.81 -20.82
CA SER A 13 21.85 -65.22 -19.43
C SER A 13 21.03 -64.36 -18.47
N ARG A 14 20.87 -64.83 -17.22
CA ARG A 14 20.23 -64.06 -16.14
C ARG A 14 21.03 -62.81 -15.76
N GLU A 15 22.35 -62.82 -15.95
CA GLU A 15 23.20 -61.65 -15.72
C GLU A 15 22.90 -60.53 -16.72
N HIS A 16 22.68 -60.86 -18.00
CA HIS A 16 22.28 -59.87 -19.01
C HIS A 16 20.93 -59.23 -18.67
N LEU A 17 19.96 -60.03 -18.22
CA LEU A 17 18.67 -59.51 -17.75
C LEU A 17 18.86 -58.57 -16.54
N SER A 18 19.64 -58.99 -15.54
CA SER A 18 19.94 -58.16 -14.37
C SER A 18 20.63 -56.85 -14.74
N HIS A 19 21.53 -56.87 -15.72
CA HIS A 19 22.22 -55.68 -16.19
C HIS A 19 21.27 -54.68 -16.87
N VAL A 20 20.36 -55.18 -17.73
CA VAL A 20 19.35 -54.34 -18.39
C VAL A 20 18.37 -53.75 -17.37
N VAL A 21 17.86 -54.55 -16.44
CA VAL A 21 16.95 -54.08 -15.38
C VAL A 21 17.65 -53.05 -14.48
N SER A 22 18.91 -53.30 -14.11
CA SER A 22 19.72 -52.36 -13.33
C SER A 22 19.92 -51.04 -14.08
N HIS A 23 20.20 -51.10 -15.38
CA HIS A 23 20.36 -49.89 -16.21
C HIS A 23 19.05 -49.09 -16.33
N ILE A 24 17.91 -49.76 -16.52
CA ILE A 24 16.59 -49.12 -16.54
C ILE A 24 16.31 -48.45 -15.18
N ASN A 25 16.53 -49.16 -14.08
CA ASN A 25 16.32 -48.61 -12.74
C ASN A 25 17.24 -47.42 -12.46
N PHE A 26 18.50 -47.48 -12.89
CA PHE A 26 19.45 -46.38 -12.78
C PHE A 26 18.97 -45.15 -13.56
N ALA A 27 18.53 -45.33 -14.81
CA ALA A 27 18.00 -44.25 -15.63
C ALA A 27 16.74 -43.63 -15.00
N LEU A 28 15.82 -44.46 -14.49
CA LEU A 28 14.63 -44.00 -13.79
C LEU A 28 14.96 -43.26 -12.48
N SER A 29 15.93 -43.74 -11.70
CA SER A 29 16.35 -43.06 -10.46
C SER A 29 17.04 -41.72 -10.71
N ARG A 30 17.67 -41.54 -11.88
CA ARG A 30 18.26 -40.27 -12.28
C ARG A 30 17.20 -39.24 -12.64
N ILE A 31 16.15 -39.67 -13.35
CA ILE A 31 15.10 -38.78 -13.88
C ILE A 31 14.00 -38.53 -12.83
N PHE A 32 13.64 -39.54 -12.04
CA PHE A 32 12.53 -39.52 -11.09
C PHE A 32 13.03 -39.84 -9.68
N ASN A 33 12.99 -38.84 -8.80
CA ASN A 33 13.50 -38.92 -7.43
C ASN A 33 12.75 -39.92 -6.52
N ASN A 34 11.53 -40.34 -6.91
CA ASN A 34 10.59 -41.13 -6.10
C ASN A 34 10.39 -42.60 -6.54
N SER A 35 11.26 -43.17 -7.37
CA SER A 35 11.12 -44.59 -7.72
C SER A 35 11.47 -45.48 -6.50
N THR A 36 10.60 -46.44 -6.19
CA THR A 36 10.65 -47.42 -5.07
C THR A 36 11.92 -48.29 -5.03
N PHE A 37 12.91 -48.00 -5.88
CA PHE A 37 14.13 -48.75 -6.10
C PHE A 37 15.41 -47.97 -5.75
N ALA A 38 15.31 -46.76 -5.18
CA ALA A 38 16.47 -45.95 -4.82
C ALA A 38 16.83 -46.08 -3.32
N TYR A 39 17.85 -46.90 -3.03
CA TYR A 39 18.74 -46.64 -1.88
C TYR A 39 20.09 -46.25 -2.49
N VAL A 40 20.25 -44.97 -2.83
CA VAL A 40 21.55 -44.39 -3.20
C VAL A 40 21.75 -43.13 -2.37
N PRO A 41 22.91 -42.95 -1.71
CA PRO A 41 23.15 -41.81 -0.83
C PRO A 41 23.16 -40.52 -1.66
N SER A 42 22.38 -39.53 -1.22
CA SER A 42 22.70 -38.09 -1.20
C SER A 42 23.69 -37.55 -2.25
N PHE A 43 23.32 -37.54 -3.53
CA PHE A 43 24.04 -36.79 -4.57
C PHE A 43 23.07 -36.16 -5.57
N HIS A 44 23.24 -34.85 -5.77
CA HIS A 44 22.58 -33.97 -6.73
C HIS A 44 21.25 -33.36 -6.27
N TYR A 45 21.34 -32.13 -5.77
CA TYR A 45 20.26 -31.13 -5.76
C TYR A 45 19.87 -30.64 -7.18
N TYR A 46 20.16 -31.43 -8.23
CA TYR A 46 19.98 -31.10 -9.66
C TYR A 46 18.96 -32.02 -10.36
N VAL A 47 18.01 -32.61 -9.63
CA VAL A 47 16.92 -33.39 -10.25
C VAL A 47 15.84 -32.38 -10.68
N CYS A 48 16.11 -31.70 -11.81
CA CYS A 48 15.87 -30.25 -11.98
C CYS A 48 14.65 -29.85 -12.83
N PHE A 49 13.58 -30.65 -12.93
CA PHE A 49 12.47 -30.47 -13.89
C PHE A 49 12.89 -30.65 -15.36
N SER A 50 13.98 -30.04 -15.81
CA SER A 50 14.48 -30.06 -17.19
C SER A 50 14.84 -31.45 -17.71
N GLU A 51 15.42 -32.33 -16.87
CA GLU A 51 15.69 -33.74 -17.25
C GLU A 51 14.39 -34.56 -17.36
N THR A 52 13.44 -34.35 -16.44
CA THR A 52 12.11 -34.98 -16.46
C THR A 52 11.32 -34.56 -17.69
N TYR A 53 11.36 -33.26 -18.01
CA TYR A 53 10.73 -32.70 -19.19
C TYR A 53 11.31 -33.26 -20.49
N ALA A 54 12.64 -33.30 -20.63
CA ALA A 54 13.29 -33.88 -21.81
C ALA A 54 12.92 -35.37 -22.01
N ALA A 55 12.91 -36.15 -20.92
CA ALA A 55 12.54 -37.56 -20.97
C ALA A 55 11.07 -37.77 -21.34
N LEU A 56 10.16 -36.93 -20.82
CA LEU A 56 8.74 -37.00 -21.17
C LEU A 56 8.46 -36.49 -22.59
N CYS A 57 9.22 -35.52 -23.09
CA CYS A 57 9.18 -35.12 -24.50
C CYS A 57 9.55 -36.29 -25.40
N ASP A 58 10.68 -36.97 -25.14
CA ASP A 58 11.11 -38.16 -25.90
C ASP A 58 10.05 -39.28 -25.84
N TYR A 59 9.55 -39.60 -24.64
CA TYR A 59 8.52 -40.61 -24.44
C TYR A 59 7.23 -40.35 -25.23
N ASN A 60 6.80 -39.09 -25.31
CA ASN A 60 5.59 -38.69 -26.03
C ASN A 60 5.83 -38.39 -27.53
N GLY A 61 7.08 -38.48 -28.01
CA GLY A 61 7.44 -38.13 -29.38
C GLY A 61 7.27 -36.64 -29.69
N ILE A 62 7.42 -35.77 -28.68
CA ILE A 62 7.31 -34.31 -28.78
C ILE A 62 8.71 -33.70 -28.76
N SER A 63 8.95 -32.67 -29.56
CA SER A 63 10.24 -31.97 -29.57
C SER A 63 10.47 -31.24 -28.24
N CYS A 64 11.55 -31.56 -27.52
CA CYS A 64 11.95 -30.82 -26.33
C CYS A 64 12.25 -29.37 -26.69
N LYS A 65 11.58 -28.42 -26.02
CA LYS A 65 11.78 -26.99 -26.23
C LYS A 65 12.89 -26.49 -25.31
N GLU A 66 14.01 -26.08 -25.89
CA GLU A 66 15.15 -25.55 -25.12
C GLU A 66 14.78 -24.29 -24.31
N GLU A 67 13.82 -23.48 -24.80
CA GLU A 67 13.32 -22.30 -24.10
C GLU A 67 12.68 -22.63 -22.75
N VAL A 68 11.97 -23.76 -22.64
CA VAL A 68 11.32 -24.20 -21.40
C VAL A 68 12.38 -24.61 -20.38
N GLN A 69 13.40 -25.36 -20.82
CA GLN A 69 14.52 -25.75 -19.94
C GLN A 69 15.31 -24.52 -19.51
N TRP A 70 15.57 -23.58 -20.43
CA TRP A 70 16.30 -22.36 -20.13
C TRP A 70 15.54 -21.46 -19.14
N ASP A 71 14.24 -21.26 -19.32
CA ASP A 71 13.40 -20.47 -18.41
C ASP A 71 13.40 -21.08 -17.01
N VAL A 72 13.24 -22.40 -16.89
CA VAL A 72 13.22 -23.08 -15.59
C VAL A 72 14.59 -23.06 -14.92
N ASP A 73 15.65 -23.41 -15.64
CA ASP A 73 17.00 -23.49 -15.09
C ASP A 73 17.61 -22.10 -14.80
N THR A 74 17.14 -21.05 -15.49
CA THR A 74 17.69 -19.69 -15.38
C THR A 74 16.76 -18.75 -14.64
N ILE A 75 15.56 -18.48 -15.16
CA ILE A 75 14.66 -17.45 -14.61
C ILE A 75 14.09 -17.92 -13.28
N TYR A 76 13.43 -19.08 -13.28
CA TYR A 76 12.78 -19.62 -12.09
C TYR A 76 13.78 -19.89 -10.97
N HIS A 77 14.92 -20.48 -11.30
CA HIS A 77 15.98 -20.73 -10.32
C HIS A 77 16.59 -19.44 -9.77
N SER A 78 16.87 -18.43 -10.62
CA SER A 78 17.45 -17.16 -10.16
C SER A 78 16.53 -16.35 -9.23
N GLN A 79 15.22 -16.56 -9.33
CA GLN A 79 14.21 -15.88 -8.52
C GLN A 79 13.78 -16.69 -7.30
N ASP A 80 14.32 -17.90 -7.09
CA ASP A 80 13.82 -18.88 -6.12
C ASP A 80 12.30 -19.07 -6.22
N ASN A 81 11.77 -19.00 -7.45
CA ASN A 81 10.34 -19.08 -7.68
C ASN A 81 9.88 -20.55 -7.66
N ARG A 82 9.00 -20.88 -6.71
CA ARG A 82 8.39 -22.21 -6.55
C ARG A 82 6.97 -22.31 -7.11
N GLU A 83 6.48 -21.23 -7.72
CA GLU A 83 5.19 -21.18 -8.40
C GLU A 83 5.38 -21.32 -9.91
N PHE A 84 4.96 -22.46 -10.46
CA PHE A 84 4.96 -22.70 -11.90
C PHE A 84 3.77 -22.01 -12.56
N ASN A 85 4.03 -20.98 -13.37
CA ASN A 85 3.00 -20.19 -14.03
C ASN A 85 2.80 -20.63 -15.48
N LEU A 86 1.64 -21.21 -15.80
CA LEU A 86 1.32 -21.65 -17.17
C LEU A 86 1.27 -20.50 -18.19
N LEU A 87 1.07 -19.25 -17.74
CA LEU A 87 1.05 -18.09 -18.63
C LEU A 87 2.40 -17.81 -19.27
N ASP A 88 3.50 -18.17 -18.60
CA ASP A 88 4.87 -17.96 -19.11
C ASP A 88 5.10 -18.77 -20.41
N PHE A 89 4.35 -19.86 -20.57
CA PHE A 89 4.41 -20.75 -21.72
C PHE A 89 3.15 -20.70 -22.60
N SER A 90 2.32 -19.65 -22.46
CA SER A 90 1.04 -19.52 -23.16
C SER A 90 1.14 -19.43 -24.69
N HIS A 91 2.33 -19.17 -25.23
CA HIS A 91 2.62 -19.21 -26.66
C HIS A 91 2.81 -20.63 -27.22
N LEU A 92 2.98 -21.62 -26.35
CA LEU A 92 3.17 -23.02 -26.74
C LEU A 92 1.84 -23.71 -27.05
N GLU A 93 1.90 -24.81 -27.80
CA GLU A 93 0.72 -25.61 -28.11
C GLU A 93 0.24 -26.41 -26.88
N SER A 94 -1.03 -26.79 -26.87
CA SER A 94 -1.64 -27.55 -25.75
C SER A 94 -0.89 -28.86 -25.43
N ARG A 95 -0.26 -29.49 -26.42
CA ARG A 95 0.52 -30.73 -26.23
C ARG A 95 1.84 -30.47 -25.51
N ASP A 96 2.52 -29.39 -25.87
CA ASP A 96 3.77 -28.99 -25.21
C ASP A 96 3.46 -28.65 -23.74
N LEU A 97 2.42 -27.85 -23.49
CA LEU A 97 1.94 -27.53 -22.14
C LEU A 97 1.56 -28.77 -21.33
N ALA A 98 0.95 -29.78 -21.95
CA ALA A 98 0.60 -31.02 -21.27
C ALA A 98 1.85 -31.76 -20.75
N VAL A 99 2.91 -31.86 -21.56
CA VAL A 99 4.17 -32.50 -21.14
C VAL A 99 4.87 -31.70 -20.04
N ILE A 100 4.83 -30.37 -20.12
CA ILE A 100 5.35 -29.47 -19.08
C ILE A 100 4.65 -29.75 -17.75
N VAL A 101 3.32 -29.76 -17.72
CA VAL A 101 2.54 -30.05 -16.51
C VAL A 101 2.79 -31.48 -16.01
N ALA A 102 2.89 -32.46 -16.91
CA ALA A 102 3.17 -33.86 -16.54
C ALA A 102 4.54 -34.01 -15.86
N SER A 103 5.51 -33.17 -16.24
CA SER A 103 6.84 -33.14 -15.61
C SER A 103 6.77 -32.70 -14.15
N MET A 104 5.78 -31.89 -13.79
CA MET A 104 5.57 -31.45 -12.40
C MET A 104 5.07 -32.57 -11.48
N ALA A 105 4.44 -33.62 -12.02
CA ALA A 105 3.96 -34.76 -11.24
C ALA A 105 5.08 -35.44 -10.43
N TYR A 106 6.32 -35.36 -10.93
CA TYR A 106 7.50 -36.00 -10.33
C TYR A 106 8.54 -35.00 -9.84
N ASN A 107 8.25 -33.70 -9.94
CA ASN A 107 9.14 -32.65 -9.49
C ASN A 107 8.92 -32.36 -8.00
N THR A 108 10.01 -32.06 -7.29
CA THR A 108 9.99 -31.74 -5.85
C THR A 108 10.36 -30.29 -5.54
N TRP A 109 10.60 -29.46 -6.55
CA TRP A 109 10.99 -28.05 -6.40
C TRP A 109 9.76 -27.14 -6.41
N PHE A 110 8.87 -27.32 -7.39
CA PHE A 110 7.63 -26.58 -7.51
C PHE A 110 6.64 -27.03 -6.45
N THR A 111 6.14 -26.05 -5.69
CA THR A 111 5.09 -26.26 -4.70
C THR A 111 3.76 -25.68 -5.15
N LYS A 112 3.75 -24.83 -6.17
CA LYS A 112 2.51 -24.21 -6.67
C LYS A 112 2.35 -24.36 -8.19
N LEU A 113 1.13 -24.60 -8.62
CA LEU A 113 0.72 -24.54 -10.02
C LEU A 113 -0.27 -23.38 -10.20
N TYR A 114 0.07 -22.42 -11.06
CA TYR A 114 -0.72 -21.22 -11.28
C TYR A 114 -1.16 -21.07 -12.75
N CYS A 115 -2.44 -20.79 -12.93
CA CYS A 115 -3.06 -20.49 -14.21
C CYS A 115 -4.27 -19.57 -13.98
N LYS A 116 -4.26 -18.39 -14.61
CA LYS A 116 -5.35 -17.43 -14.54
C LYS A 116 -5.66 -16.88 -15.92
N ASP A 117 -6.94 -16.84 -16.28
CA ASP A 117 -7.43 -16.26 -17.54
C ASP A 117 -6.85 -16.92 -18.82
N LEU A 118 -6.35 -18.17 -18.70
CA LEU A 118 -5.85 -18.98 -19.80
C LEU A 118 -6.73 -20.24 -19.96
N ARG A 119 -7.41 -20.37 -21.10
CA ARG A 119 -8.20 -21.57 -21.39
C ARG A 119 -7.29 -22.76 -21.65
N ILE A 120 -7.24 -23.70 -20.73
CA ILE A 120 -6.45 -24.92 -20.87
C ILE A 120 -7.24 -26.00 -21.64
N GLY A 121 -6.56 -26.71 -22.54
CA GLY A 121 -7.15 -27.81 -23.29
C GLY A 121 -7.44 -29.03 -22.42
N SER A 122 -8.21 -29.98 -22.94
CA SER A 122 -8.49 -31.23 -22.20
C SER A 122 -7.23 -32.04 -21.92
N GLU A 123 -6.25 -32.04 -22.82
CA GLU A 123 -4.98 -32.76 -22.63
C GLU A 123 -4.21 -32.21 -21.42
N VAL A 124 -4.09 -30.87 -21.31
CA VAL A 124 -3.45 -30.22 -20.16
C VAL A 124 -4.24 -30.50 -18.88
N THR A 125 -5.57 -30.44 -18.95
CA THR A 125 -6.45 -30.71 -17.80
C THR A 125 -6.25 -32.12 -17.24
N GLU A 126 -6.14 -33.14 -18.10
CA GLU A 126 -5.85 -34.51 -17.69
C GLU A 126 -4.45 -34.64 -17.07
N GLN A 127 -3.45 -33.89 -17.57
CA GLN A 127 -2.12 -33.86 -16.94
C GLN A 127 -2.11 -33.13 -15.60
N VAL A 128 -2.93 -32.10 -15.41
CA VAL A 128 -3.12 -31.48 -14.08
C VAL A 128 -3.68 -32.51 -13.10
N LEU A 129 -4.69 -33.29 -13.49
CA LEU A 129 -5.26 -34.36 -12.67
C LEU A 129 -4.23 -35.45 -12.35
N HIS A 130 -3.41 -35.84 -13.32
CA HIS A 130 -2.29 -36.77 -13.10
C HIS A 130 -1.24 -36.22 -12.14
N THR A 131 -0.89 -34.93 -12.27
CA THR A 131 0.02 -34.26 -11.33
C THR A 131 -0.54 -34.25 -9.92
N ILE A 132 -1.85 -34.03 -9.75
CA ILE A 132 -2.53 -34.12 -8.46
C ILE A 132 -2.49 -35.54 -7.88
N SER A 133 -2.65 -36.58 -8.70
CA SER A 133 -2.66 -37.97 -8.22
C SER A 133 -1.28 -38.56 -7.90
N LYS A 134 -0.19 -37.88 -8.29
CA LYS A 134 1.19 -38.38 -8.11
C LYS A 134 2.09 -37.48 -7.29
N SER A 135 1.92 -36.17 -7.33
CA SER A 135 2.85 -35.25 -6.68
C SER A 135 2.68 -35.28 -5.16
N SER A 136 3.81 -35.35 -4.46
CA SER A 136 3.90 -35.18 -3.00
C SER A 136 4.42 -33.80 -2.60
N SER A 137 4.61 -32.89 -3.56
CA SER A 137 5.27 -31.59 -3.35
C SER A 137 4.38 -30.40 -3.70
N ILE A 138 3.34 -30.59 -4.51
CA ILE A 138 2.38 -29.52 -4.82
C ILE A 138 1.49 -29.27 -3.60
N GLU A 139 1.56 -28.04 -3.11
CA GLU A 139 0.86 -27.48 -1.94
C GLU A 139 -0.32 -26.60 -2.37
N GLU A 140 -0.18 -25.87 -3.48
CA GLU A 140 -1.19 -24.90 -3.94
C GLU A 140 -1.50 -25.05 -5.44
N ILE A 141 -2.80 -25.02 -5.78
CA ILE A 141 -3.27 -25.07 -7.17
C ILE A 141 -4.23 -23.92 -7.42
N THR A 142 -3.91 -23.07 -8.40
CA THR A 142 -4.77 -21.99 -8.89
C THR A 142 -5.07 -22.19 -10.37
N LEU A 143 -6.35 -22.43 -10.69
CA LEU A 143 -6.89 -22.58 -12.05
C LEU A 143 -8.09 -21.63 -12.22
N GLU A 144 -7.85 -20.33 -12.17
CA GLU A 144 -8.90 -19.32 -12.24
C GLU A 144 -9.29 -19.02 -13.70
N ASN A 145 -10.59 -19.09 -14.02
CA ASN A 145 -11.11 -18.84 -15.37
C ASN A 145 -10.37 -19.66 -16.45
N ALA A 146 -9.97 -20.90 -16.09
CA ALA A 146 -9.15 -21.75 -16.94
C ALA A 146 -9.96 -22.52 -18.00
N GLY A 147 -11.27 -22.29 -18.07
CA GLY A 147 -12.17 -23.00 -18.98
C GLY A 147 -12.39 -24.46 -18.61
N LEU A 148 -12.30 -24.78 -17.31
CA LEU A 148 -12.50 -26.14 -16.80
C LEU A 148 -13.92 -26.62 -17.12
N LYS A 149 -14.02 -27.89 -17.50
CA LYS A 149 -15.29 -28.55 -17.77
C LYS A 149 -16.00 -28.89 -16.47
N SER A 150 -17.30 -29.13 -16.60
CA SER A 150 -18.20 -29.29 -15.46
C SER A 150 -17.94 -30.58 -14.65
N ASP A 151 -17.32 -31.59 -15.26
CA ASP A 151 -16.89 -32.86 -14.64
C ASP A 151 -15.52 -32.81 -13.93
N PHE A 152 -14.79 -31.70 -14.03
CA PHE A 152 -13.44 -31.58 -13.46
C PHE A 152 -13.37 -31.82 -11.94
N PRO A 153 -14.27 -31.29 -11.09
CA PRO A 153 -14.20 -31.50 -9.64
C PRO A 153 -14.31 -32.97 -9.24
N GLN A 154 -15.17 -33.74 -9.93
CA GLN A 154 -15.31 -35.17 -9.70
C GLN A 154 -14.01 -35.90 -9.99
N LYS A 155 -13.40 -35.62 -11.15
CA LYS A 155 -12.10 -36.21 -11.52
C LYS A 155 -10.99 -35.83 -10.55
N MET A 156 -10.98 -34.58 -10.10
CA MET A 156 -10.01 -34.09 -9.12
C MET A 156 -10.16 -34.81 -7.78
N SER A 157 -11.38 -35.02 -7.29
CA SER A 157 -11.63 -35.80 -6.07
C SER A 157 -11.11 -37.23 -6.20
N THR A 158 -11.33 -37.90 -7.34
CA THR A 158 -10.74 -39.22 -7.62
C THR A 158 -9.21 -39.17 -7.60
N ALA A 159 -8.59 -38.21 -8.28
CA ALA A 159 -7.14 -38.05 -8.30
C ALA A 159 -6.54 -37.86 -6.89
N LEU A 160 -7.19 -37.06 -6.04
CA LEU A 160 -6.77 -36.86 -4.65
C LEU A 160 -6.93 -38.12 -3.80
N SER A 161 -8.02 -38.87 -3.99
CA SER A 161 -8.23 -40.15 -3.29
C SER A 161 -7.18 -41.20 -3.62
N GLU A 162 -6.59 -41.12 -4.82
CA GLU A 162 -5.50 -41.99 -5.26
C GLU A 162 -4.13 -41.55 -4.69
N ASN A 163 -4.03 -40.36 -4.09
CA ASN A 163 -2.80 -39.78 -3.58
C ASN A 163 -2.82 -39.59 -2.05
N PRO A 164 -2.46 -40.62 -1.26
CA PRO A 164 -2.40 -40.51 0.20
C PRO A 164 -1.25 -39.61 0.69
N ALA A 165 -0.32 -39.23 -0.18
CA ALA A 165 0.84 -38.38 0.13
C ALA A 165 0.63 -36.91 -0.30
N SER A 166 -0.60 -36.54 -0.70
CA SER A 166 -0.91 -35.18 -1.12
C SER A 166 -0.74 -34.19 0.03
N VAL A 167 -0.02 -33.11 -0.23
CA VAL A 167 0.19 -31.98 0.71
C VAL A 167 -0.59 -30.74 0.29
N ILE A 168 -1.49 -30.88 -0.68
CA ILE A 168 -2.29 -29.77 -1.21
C ILE A 168 -3.15 -29.23 -0.07
N HIS A 169 -3.00 -27.94 0.24
CA HIS A 169 -3.78 -27.26 1.26
C HIS A 169 -4.47 -26.00 0.73
N SER A 170 -4.15 -25.55 -0.49
CA SER A 170 -4.77 -24.40 -1.15
C SER A 170 -5.27 -24.76 -2.56
N LEU A 171 -6.54 -24.45 -2.82
CA LEU A 171 -7.18 -24.73 -4.10
C LEU A 171 -8.06 -23.55 -4.55
N ASN A 172 -7.71 -22.91 -5.66
CA ASN A 172 -8.50 -21.86 -6.29
C ASN A 172 -9.01 -22.30 -7.67
N LEU A 173 -10.31 -22.52 -7.79
CA LEU A 173 -10.99 -22.88 -9.04
C LEU A 173 -11.97 -21.79 -9.51
N ALA A 174 -11.76 -20.55 -9.07
CA ALA A 174 -12.67 -19.44 -9.30
C ALA A 174 -13.00 -19.19 -10.78
N ASN A 175 -14.18 -18.64 -11.05
CA ASN A 175 -14.65 -18.26 -12.39
C ASN A 175 -14.69 -19.42 -13.43
N ASN A 176 -14.82 -20.68 -13.00
CA ASN A 176 -15.08 -21.82 -13.89
C ASN A 176 -16.55 -22.25 -13.84
N SER A 177 -17.06 -22.78 -14.96
CA SER A 177 -18.42 -23.30 -15.08
C SER A 177 -18.48 -24.77 -14.65
N LEU A 178 -18.45 -25.02 -13.34
CA LEU A 178 -18.41 -26.38 -12.76
C LEU A 178 -19.83 -26.92 -12.49
N ASP A 179 -20.09 -28.22 -12.72
CA ASP A 179 -21.42 -28.81 -12.49
C ASP A 179 -21.62 -29.26 -11.04
N ASN A 180 -22.90 -29.35 -10.69
CA ASN A 180 -23.47 -29.28 -9.35
C ASN A 180 -23.50 -30.58 -8.54
N GLN A 181 -22.71 -31.59 -8.89
CA GLN A 181 -22.72 -32.87 -8.19
C GLN A 181 -21.30 -33.26 -7.81
N VAL A 182 -21.10 -33.51 -6.51
CA VAL A 182 -19.95 -34.23 -5.91
C VAL A 182 -18.73 -33.35 -5.58
N LEU A 183 -18.07 -33.41 -4.41
CA LEU A 183 -18.31 -33.89 -3.04
C LEU A 183 -16.97 -33.57 -2.33
N LEU A 184 -16.93 -32.58 -1.42
CA LEU A 184 -15.72 -32.26 -0.62
C LEU A 184 -15.43 -33.30 0.49
N HIS A 185 -15.88 -34.55 0.35
CA HIS A 185 -15.74 -35.57 1.39
C HIS A 185 -14.28 -36.05 1.62
N SER A 186 -13.30 -35.57 0.85
CA SER A 186 -11.93 -36.11 0.87
C SER A 186 -10.80 -35.07 0.85
N LEU A 187 -11.10 -33.79 1.10
CA LEU A 187 -10.15 -32.70 0.85
C LEU A 187 -9.75 -31.98 2.12
N LEU A 188 -8.74 -32.48 2.86
CA LEU A 188 -8.15 -31.83 4.03
C LEU A 188 -7.44 -30.51 3.60
N LEU A 189 -8.21 -29.43 3.40
CA LEU A 189 -7.70 -28.16 2.86
C LEU A 189 -7.72 -27.05 3.93
N HIS A 190 -6.59 -26.36 4.09
CA HIS A 190 -6.43 -25.20 4.98
C HIS A 190 -6.96 -23.89 4.34
N TYR A 191 -7.13 -23.85 3.01
CA TYR A 191 -7.50 -22.66 2.23
C TYR A 191 -8.50 -23.03 1.10
N LEU A 192 -9.73 -22.51 1.17
CA LEU A 192 -10.83 -22.81 0.21
C LEU A 192 -11.44 -21.54 -0.42
N PRO A 193 -10.82 -20.98 -1.47
CA PRO A 193 -11.45 -19.95 -2.30
C PRO A 193 -12.29 -20.57 -3.45
N PHE A 194 -13.61 -20.43 -3.35
CA PHE A 194 -14.57 -20.70 -4.43
C PHE A 194 -15.36 -19.45 -4.90
N PRO A 195 -14.71 -18.30 -5.21
CA PRO A 195 -15.44 -17.18 -5.78
C PRO A 195 -15.91 -17.48 -7.21
N CYS A 196 -17.18 -17.21 -7.53
CA CYS A 196 -17.77 -17.43 -8.87
C CYS A 196 -17.67 -18.88 -9.41
N VAL A 197 -17.82 -19.90 -8.57
CA VAL A 197 -17.73 -21.31 -9.02
C VAL A 197 -19.10 -21.88 -9.45
N SER A 198 -20.16 -21.06 -9.45
CA SER A 198 -21.54 -21.50 -9.72
C SER A 198 -21.94 -22.68 -8.81
N ILE A 199 -21.53 -22.62 -7.53
CA ILE A 199 -21.90 -23.64 -6.54
C ILE A 199 -23.43 -23.58 -6.35
N SER A 200 -24.13 -24.68 -6.63
CA SER A 200 -25.55 -24.79 -6.26
C SER A 200 -25.77 -24.95 -4.77
N ILE A 201 -27.01 -24.72 -4.33
CA ILE A 201 -27.46 -24.90 -2.94
C ILE A 201 -27.11 -26.31 -2.38
N LEU A 202 -27.18 -27.37 -3.20
CA LEU A 202 -26.77 -28.73 -2.78
C LEU A 202 -25.26 -28.85 -2.51
N GLY A 203 -24.43 -28.05 -3.21
CA GLY A 203 -23.00 -27.98 -2.97
C GLY A 203 -22.67 -27.33 -1.62
N VAL A 204 -23.45 -26.33 -1.19
CA VAL A 204 -23.33 -25.72 0.15
C VAL A 204 -23.68 -26.70 1.24
N VAL A 205 -24.75 -27.48 1.07
CA VAL A 205 -25.13 -28.51 2.03
C VAL A 205 -24.01 -29.53 2.18
N SER A 206 -23.45 -29.99 1.06
CA SER A 206 -22.32 -30.94 1.05
C SER A 206 -21.05 -30.33 1.69
N LEU A 207 -20.73 -29.07 1.39
CA LEU A 207 -19.60 -28.35 1.99
C LEU A 207 -19.81 -28.18 3.50
N SER A 208 -21.00 -27.74 3.92
CA SER A 208 -21.32 -27.60 5.34
C SER A 208 -21.23 -28.94 6.07
N GLN A 209 -21.73 -30.03 5.48
CA GLN A 209 -21.59 -31.37 6.04
C GLN A 209 -20.12 -31.77 6.18
N ALA A 210 -19.29 -31.54 5.14
CA ALA A 210 -17.86 -31.84 5.20
C ALA A 210 -17.11 -31.02 6.27
N LEU A 211 -17.41 -29.71 6.36
CA LEU A 211 -16.85 -28.83 7.40
C LEU A 211 -17.27 -29.24 8.81
N CYS A 212 -18.48 -29.79 8.96
CA CYS A 212 -19.02 -30.25 10.23
C CYS A 212 -18.67 -31.72 10.58
N SER A 213 -18.23 -32.56 9.63
CA SER A 213 -18.06 -34.00 9.82
C SER A 213 -16.70 -34.44 10.37
N THR A 214 -15.68 -33.59 10.28
CA THR A 214 -14.30 -33.96 10.67
C THR A 214 -13.69 -32.89 11.58
N ASP A 215 -13.31 -33.27 12.81
CA ASP A 215 -12.66 -32.38 13.79
C ASP A 215 -11.36 -31.71 13.28
N GLU A 216 -10.77 -32.29 12.22
CA GLU A 216 -9.56 -31.77 11.56
C GLU A 216 -9.83 -30.47 10.77
N TYR A 217 -11.03 -30.25 10.23
CA TYR A 217 -11.36 -29.05 9.44
C TYR A 217 -11.55 -27.80 10.29
N SER A 218 -12.26 -27.92 11.42
CA SER A 218 -12.45 -26.83 12.37
C SER A 218 -11.12 -26.22 12.83
N ASN A 219 -10.07 -27.04 12.90
CA ASN A 219 -8.74 -26.62 13.38
C ASN A 219 -7.76 -26.23 12.26
N SER A 220 -8.10 -26.43 10.98
CA SER A 220 -7.18 -26.21 9.85
C SER A 220 -7.65 -25.13 8.88
N LEU A 221 -8.96 -24.90 8.73
CA LEU A 221 -9.47 -23.93 7.75
C LEU A 221 -9.27 -22.49 8.25
N ILE A 222 -8.40 -21.75 7.56
CA ILE A 222 -8.05 -20.37 7.88
C ILE A 222 -8.80 -19.38 6.97
N HIS A 223 -9.06 -19.76 5.73
CA HIS A 223 -9.67 -18.89 4.72
C HIS A 223 -10.80 -19.57 3.96
N LEU A 224 -11.97 -18.94 3.97
CA LEU A 224 -13.15 -19.36 3.23
C LEU A 224 -13.66 -18.19 2.38
N ASP A 225 -13.69 -18.38 1.07
CA ASP A 225 -14.31 -17.42 0.14
C ASP A 225 -15.37 -18.13 -0.69
N LEU A 226 -16.63 -17.78 -0.48
CA LEU A 226 -17.79 -18.26 -1.24
C LEU A 226 -18.42 -17.14 -2.06
N SER A 227 -17.71 -16.03 -2.25
CA SER A 227 -18.27 -14.81 -2.83
C SER A 227 -18.77 -14.97 -4.26
N LYS A 228 -19.66 -14.06 -4.66
CA LYS A 228 -20.22 -13.94 -6.01
C LYS A 228 -20.95 -15.19 -6.51
N ASN A 229 -21.51 -15.96 -5.58
CA ASN A 229 -22.45 -17.05 -5.88
C ASN A 229 -23.86 -16.59 -5.45
N PRO A 230 -24.62 -15.87 -6.30
CA PRO A 230 -25.93 -15.34 -5.92
C PRO A 230 -26.92 -16.48 -5.62
N GLY A 231 -27.77 -16.27 -4.61
CA GLY A 231 -28.76 -17.24 -4.14
C GLY A 231 -28.20 -18.36 -3.27
N LEU A 232 -26.87 -18.48 -3.15
CA LEU A 232 -26.17 -19.58 -2.46
C LEU A 232 -26.62 -19.76 -1.01
N LEU A 233 -26.81 -18.65 -0.29
CA LEU A 233 -27.15 -18.63 1.14
C LEU A 233 -28.54 -18.03 1.43
N SER A 234 -29.45 -18.10 0.45
CA SER A 234 -30.78 -17.45 0.50
C SER A 234 -31.93 -18.31 1.06
N GLY A 235 -31.72 -19.61 1.29
CA GLY A 235 -32.75 -20.58 1.73
C GLY A 235 -32.42 -21.32 3.04
N ASP A 236 -33.33 -22.22 3.47
CA ASP A 236 -33.19 -22.99 4.72
C ASP A 236 -31.91 -23.84 4.79
N ASP A 237 -31.39 -24.25 3.63
CA ASP A 237 -30.14 -25.01 3.50
C ASP A 237 -28.90 -24.22 3.97
N ALA A 238 -28.97 -22.88 4.01
CA ALA A 238 -27.93 -22.02 4.57
C ALA A 238 -27.75 -22.22 6.08
N LEU A 239 -28.77 -22.74 6.78
CA LEU A 239 -28.71 -22.99 8.22
C LEU A 239 -27.59 -23.96 8.59
N ASN A 240 -27.31 -24.96 7.75
CA ASN A 240 -26.23 -25.91 7.99
C ASN A 240 -24.87 -25.20 7.96
N MET A 241 -24.66 -24.29 7.00
CA MET A 241 -23.45 -23.47 6.94
C MET A 241 -23.31 -22.58 8.18
N TYR A 242 -24.40 -21.92 8.61
CA TYR A 242 -24.38 -21.13 9.84
C TYR A 242 -24.15 -21.98 11.09
N LEU A 243 -24.64 -23.21 11.14
CA LEU A 243 -24.36 -24.14 12.24
C LEU A 243 -22.88 -24.52 12.27
N CYS A 244 -22.26 -24.79 11.12
CA CYS A 244 -20.82 -25.09 11.07
C CYS A 244 -19.97 -23.88 11.47
N LEU A 245 -20.28 -22.68 10.98
CA LEU A 245 -19.62 -21.44 11.40
C LEU A 245 -19.85 -21.10 12.88
N SER A 246 -20.87 -21.69 13.51
CA SER A 246 -21.13 -21.52 14.94
C SER A 246 -20.31 -22.45 15.84
N GLN A 247 -19.68 -23.48 15.28
CA GLN A 247 -18.71 -24.31 15.99
C GLN A 247 -17.36 -23.58 16.07
N PRO A 248 -16.59 -23.75 17.15
CA PRO A 248 -15.24 -23.18 17.26
C PRO A 248 -14.39 -23.53 16.04
N ASN A 249 -13.78 -22.53 15.42
CA ASN A 249 -12.94 -22.71 14.25
C ASN A 249 -11.79 -21.68 14.19
N CYS A 250 -10.79 -21.96 13.35
CA CYS A 250 -9.60 -21.13 13.14
C CYS A 250 -9.72 -20.15 11.94
N LEU A 251 -10.94 -19.81 11.52
CA LEU A 251 -11.14 -18.92 10.37
C LEU A 251 -10.61 -17.52 10.68
N VAL A 252 -9.67 -17.06 9.86
CA VAL A 252 -9.08 -15.72 9.89
C VAL A 252 -9.69 -14.83 8.81
N HIS A 253 -10.08 -15.41 7.67
CA HIS A 253 -10.64 -14.69 6.53
C HIS A 253 -11.92 -15.33 6.00
N LEU A 254 -13.00 -14.56 5.98
CA LEU A 254 -14.31 -14.98 5.48
C LEU A 254 -14.87 -13.99 4.46
N ASP A 255 -15.03 -14.42 3.21
CA ASP A 255 -15.71 -13.66 2.16
C ASP A 255 -17.00 -14.37 1.72
N LEU A 256 -18.14 -13.76 2.01
CA LEU A 256 -19.47 -14.22 1.60
C LEU A 256 -20.17 -13.13 0.77
N SER A 257 -19.42 -12.24 0.12
CA SER A 257 -20.00 -11.12 -0.62
C SER A 257 -20.84 -11.59 -1.81
N GLY A 258 -22.03 -11.02 -2.00
CA GLY A 258 -22.94 -11.38 -3.11
C GLY A 258 -23.40 -12.83 -3.09
N THR A 259 -23.65 -13.39 -1.91
CA THR A 259 -24.16 -14.77 -1.72
C THR A 259 -25.64 -14.83 -1.34
N ASP A 260 -26.27 -13.67 -1.20
CA ASP A 260 -27.63 -13.49 -0.67
C ASP A 260 -27.80 -14.08 0.74
N CYS A 261 -26.74 -14.04 1.56
CA CYS A 261 -26.77 -14.56 2.93
C CYS A 261 -27.58 -13.67 3.89
N TYR A 262 -28.29 -14.30 4.82
CA TYR A 262 -28.96 -13.59 5.91
C TYR A 262 -27.96 -13.22 7.00
N VAL A 263 -27.47 -11.99 6.94
CA VAL A 263 -26.37 -11.54 7.81
C VAL A 263 -26.72 -11.61 9.31
N ASP A 264 -27.98 -11.44 9.71
CA ASP A 264 -28.42 -11.56 11.11
C ASP A 264 -28.12 -12.95 11.70
N SER A 265 -28.46 -14.00 10.95
CA SER A 265 -28.23 -15.40 11.33
C SER A 265 -26.73 -15.71 11.33
N LEU A 266 -26.01 -15.16 10.36
CA LEU A 266 -24.56 -15.30 10.24
C LEU A 266 -23.84 -14.67 11.43
N PHE A 267 -24.16 -13.44 11.83
CA PHE A 267 -23.53 -12.83 13.01
C PHE A 267 -23.75 -13.68 14.27
N GLY A 268 -24.94 -14.25 14.46
CA GLY A 268 -25.20 -15.19 15.56
C GLY A 268 -24.33 -16.46 15.51
N ALA A 269 -23.98 -16.94 14.31
CA ALA A 269 -23.05 -18.03 14.11
C ALA A 269 -21.59 -17.62 14.38
N LEU A 270 -21.11 -16.57 13.72
CA LEU A 270 -19.74 -16.05 13.89
C LEU A 270 -19.43 -15.72 15.34
N LEU A 271 -20.41 -15.20 16.09
CA LEU A 271 -20.26 -14.89 17.50
C LEU A 271 -19.97 -16.12 18.39
N ARG A 272 -20.41 -17.31 17.96
CA ARG A 272 -20.22 -18.56 18.70
C ARG A 272 -18.96 -19.31 18.28
N GLY A 273 -18.65 -19.33 16.99
CA GLY A 273 -17.60 -20.17 16.43
C GLY A 273 -16.33 -19.43 16.00
N CYS A 274 -16.47 -18.37 15.21
CA CYS A 274 -15.36 -17.65 14.57
C CYS A 274 -14.80 -16.49 15.41
N CYS A 275 -15.26 -16.33 16.66
CA CYS A 275 -14.97 -15.14 17.46
C CYS A 275 -13.50 -15.00 17.89
N ALA A 276 -12.73 -16.09 17.90
CA ALA A 276 -11.35 -16.06 18.35
C ALA A 276 -10.46 -15.38 17.31
N ASP A 277 -10.39 -15.89 16.08
CA ASP A 277 -9.29 -15.59 15.15
C ASP A 277 -9.69 -14.78 13.90
N LEU A 278 -10.98 -14.48 13.72
CA LEU A 278 -11.48 -13.80 12.53
C LEU A 278 -10.97 -12.35 12.45
N SER A 279 -10.18 -12.06 11.42
CA SER A 279 -9.59 -10.73 11.18
C SER A 279 -10.18 -10.02 9.96
N PHE A 280 -10.67 -10.76 8.97
CA PHE A 280 -11.26 -10.25 7.75
C PHE A 280 -12.67 -10.81 7.53
N LEU A 281 -13.65 -9.91 7.35
CA LEU A 281 -15.03 -10.27 7.07
C LEU A 281 -15.58 -9.41 5.92
N ASN A 282 -15.95 -10.05 4.81
CA ASN A 282 -16.62 -9.40 3.70
C ASN A 282 -18.02 -9.96 3.48
N LEU A 283 -19.03 -9.11 3.70
CA LEU A 283 -20.45 -9.42 3.52
C LEU A 283 -21.11 -8.45 2.51
N SER A 284 -20.32 -7.79 1.67
CA SER A 284 -20.81 -6.84 0.68
C SER A 284 -21.89 -7.45 -0.24
N LYS A 285 -22.84 -6.66 -0.73
CA LYS A 285 -23.93 -7.09 -1.63
C LYS A 285 -24.84 -8.21 -1.10
N ASN A 286 -24.98 -8.34 0.22
CA ASN A 286 -25.98 -9.20 0.87
C ASN A 286 -27.15 -8.39 1.47
N SER A 287 -28.23 -9.10 1.82
CA SER A 287 -29.44 -8.52 2.40
C SER A 287 -29.50 -8.72 3.91
N PHE A 288 -29.88 -7.68 4.65
CA PHE A 288 -30.14 -7.76 6.09
C PHE A 288 -31.61 -7.99 6.38
N SER A 289 -31.91 -8.91 7.29
CA SER A 289 -33.23 -9.03 7.90
C SER A 289 -33.34 -8.08 9.11
N HIS A 290 -34.56 -7.85 9.60
CA HIS A 290 -34.84 -6.82 10.62
C HIS A 290 -34.63 -7.30 12.07
N ARG A 291 -33.93 -8.41 12.34
CA ARG A 291 -33.92 -9.06 13.67
C ARG A 291 -32.50 -9.33 14.17
N LEU A 292 -31.89 -8.34 14.81
CA LEU A 292 -30.55 -8.50 15.39
C LEU A 292 -30.50 -8.76 16.89
N VAL A 293 -29.55 -9.63 17.23
CA VAL A 293 -29.11 -9.98 18.58
C VAL A 293 -28.03 -8.99 19.04
N ARG A 294 -28.22 -8.40 20.22
CA ARG A 294 -27.32 -7.41 20.85
C ARG A 294 -26.10 -8.10 21.47
N LYS A 295 -24.99 -8.27 20.75
CA LYS A 295 -23.71 -8.79 21.32
C LYS A 295 -22.48 -8.17 20.64
N PRO A 296 -21.33 -8.07 21.35
CA PRO A 296 -20.11 -7.42 20.87
C PRO A 296 -19.44 -8.23 19.75
N LEU A 297 -18.87 -7.52 18.76
CA LEU A 297 -18.02 -8.09 17.70
C LEU A 297 -16.71 -8.68 18.27
N SER A 298 -16.08 -9.60 17.53
CA SER A 298 -14.80 -10.22 17.91
C SER A 298 -13.69 -9.16 18.11
N PRO A 299 -12.84 -9.30 19.15
CA PRO A 299 -11.75 -8.37 19.42
C PRO A 299 -10.59 -8.43 18.41
N GLN A 300 -10.53 -9.45 17.53
CA GLN A 300 -9.46 -9.60 16.53
C GLN A 300 -9.82 -9.06 15.13
N LEU A 301 -11.04 -8.57 14.93
CA LEU A 301 -11.50 -8.05 13.63
C LEU A 301 -10.74 -6.78 13.21
N VAL A 302 -10.12 -6.83 12.03
CA VAL A 302 -9.38 -5.70 11.43
C VAL A 302 -10.11 -5.14 10.21
N PHE A 303 -10.84 -5.97 9.47
CA PHE A 303 -11.56 -5.55 8.28
C PHE A 303 -13.03 -6.00 8.30
N ILE A 304 -13.93 -5.05 8.04
CA ILE A 304 -15.37 -5.30 7.88
C ILE A 304 -15.84 -4.59 6.62
N PHE A 305 -16.22 -5.38 5.61
CA PHE A 305 -16.77 -4.88 4.35
C PHE A 305 -18.26 -5.21 4.24
N LEU A 306 -19.08 -4.18 4.18
CA LEU A 306 -20.54 -4.24 4.05
C LEU A 306 -21.01 -3.47 2.82
N SER A 307 -20.15 -3.21 1.85
CA SER A 307 -20.45 -2.37 0.68
C SER A 307 -21.70 -2.86 -0.06
N LEU A 308 -22.57 -1.94 -0.52
CA LEU A 308 -23.79 -2.24 -1.26
C LEU A 308 -24.76 -3.18 -0.53
N THR A 309 -24.75 -3.17 0.81
CA THR A 309 -25.77 -3.85 1.62
C THR A 309 -26.78 -2.85 2.15
N SER A 310 -28.08 -3.07 1.94
CA SER A 310 -29.10 -2.18 2.50
C SER A 310 -29.14 -2.32 4.02
N LEU A 311 -28.46 -1.41 4.72
CA LEU A 311 -28.33 -1.46 6.16
C LEU A 311 -29.43 -0.58 6.80
N SER A 312 -30.27 -1.17 7.65
CA SER A 312 -31.25 -0.38 8.42
C SER A 312 -30.56 0.52 9.46
N SER A 313 -31.18 1.65 9.83
CA SER A 313 -30.62 2.54 10.86
C SER A 313 -30.41 1.86 12.23
N CYS A 314 -31.29 0.89 12.56
CA CYS A 314 -31.16 0.06 13.77
C CYS A 314 -29.88 -0.78 13.77
N LEU A 315 -29.52 -1.32 12.60
CA LEU A 315 -28.35 -2.17 12.43
C LEU A 315 -27.05 -1.37 12.45
N HIS A 316 -27.00 -0.22 11.78
CA HIS A 316 -25.87 0.71 11.90
C HIS A 316 -25.60 1.09 13.35
N ARG A 317 -26.67 1.37 14.10
CA ARG A 317 -26.59 1.68 15.52
C ARG A 317 -26.02 0.51 16.30
N ALA A 318 -26.50 -0.70 16.05
CA ALA A 318 -25.98 -1.90 16.71
C ALA A 318 -24.49 -2.12 16.41
N LEU A 319 -24.07 -1.95 15.15
CA LEU A 319 -22.69 -2.09 14.72
C LEU A 319 -21.77 -1.11 15.45
N LEU A 320 -22.07 0.20 15.39
CA LEU A 320 -21.24 1.22 16.05
C LEU A 320 -21.26 1.11 17.57
N THR A 321 -22.39 0.73 18.16
CA THR A 321 -22.48 0.47 19.61
C THR A 321 -21.62 -0.74 20.00
N GLY A 322 -21.60 -1.79 19.17
CA GLY A 322 -20.74 -2.95 19.34
C GLY A 322 -19.27 -2.59 19.29
N LEU A 323 -18.87 -1.75 18.33
CA LEU A 323 -17.48 -1.25 18.22
C LEU A 323 -17.08 -0.37 19.40
N THR A 324 -17.99 0.47 19.90
CA THR A 324 -17.76 1.28 21.11
C THR A 324 -17.52 0.41 22.34
N SER A 325 -18.11 -0.79 22.40
CA SER A 325 -17.99 -1.70 23.53
C SER A 325 -16.74 -2.58 23.49
N ASN A 326 -15.88 -2.43 22.47
CA ASN A 326 -14.73 -3.30 22.20
C ASN A 326 -13.43 -2.47 22.12
N PRO A 327 -12.81 -2.15 23.27
CA PRO A 327 -11.61 -1.30 23.32
C PRO A 327 -10.34 -1.97 22.78
N HIS A 328 -10.35 -3.29 22.53
CA HIS A 328 -9.19 -4.03 22.04
C HIS A 328 -8.98 -3.89 20.54
N ILE A 329 -10.02 -3.53 19.78
CA ILE A 329 -9.94 -3.34 18.33
C ILE A 329 -9.27 -1.99 18.06
N ASN A 330 -8.23 -1.99 17.22
CA ASN A 330 -7.51 -0.80 16.80
C ASN A 330 -7.29 -0.81 15.29
N ASP A 331 -7.29 0.37 14.68
CA ASP A 331 -7.04 0.57 13.25
C ASP A 331 -7.99 -0.21 12.31
N LEU A 332 -9.24 -0.41 12.73
CA LEU A 332 -10.26 -1.12 11.98
C LEU A 332 -10.56 -0.40 10.66
N HIS A 333 -10.66 -1.17 9.58
CA HIS A 333 -11.18 -0.74 8.29
C HIS A 333 -12.66 -1.11 8.19
N LEU A 334 -13.53 -0.11 8.16
CA LEU A 334 -14.95 -0.26 7.97
C LEU A 334 -15.39 0.32 6.63
N ASP A 335 -15.84 -0.54 5.73
CA ASP A 335 -16.48 -0.15 4.47
C ASP A 335 -17.99 -0.36 4.58
N ILE A 336 -18.72 0.75 4.61
CA ILE A 336 -20.19 0.83 4.56
C ILE A 336 -20.62 1.69 3.37
N SER A 337 -19.87 1.63 2.27
CA SER A 337 -20.21 2.32 1.02
C SER A 337 -21.48 1.74 0.38
N GLY A 338 -22.28 2.54 -0.32
CA GLY A 338 -23.43 2.02 -1.05
C GLY A 338 -24.55 1.40 -0.19
N CYS A 339 -24.55 1.65 1.12
CA CYS A 339 -25.45 1.00 2.08
C CYS A 339 -26.80 1.72 2.29
N GLU A 340 -27.05 2.75 1.47
CA GLU A 340 -28.26 3.60 1.55
C GLU A 340 -28.50 4.21 2.94
N LEU A 341 -27.44 4.68 3.62
CA LEU A 341 -27.55 5.32 4.95
C LEU A 341 -28.65 6.38 5.00
N ARG A 342 -28.64 7.29 4.02
CA ARG A 342 -29.51 8.48 3.95
C ARG A 342 -29.51 9.22 5.30
N SER A 343 -30.56 10.00 5.59
CA SER A 343 -30.64 10.80 6.81
C SER A 343 -30.69 9.98 8.11
N ALA A 344 -31.28 8.77 8.08
CA ALA A 344 -31.39 7.94 9.27
C ALA A 344 -30.03 7.37 9.71
N GLY A 345 -29.21 6.93 8.76
CA GLY A 345 -27.82 6.51 9.01
C GLY A 345 -26.92 7.70 9.37
N ALA A 346 -27.12 8.87 8.73
CA ALA A 346 -26.39 10.08 9.07
C ALA A 346 -26.58 10.49 10.55
N ALA A 347 -27.81 10.43 11.07
CA ALA A 347 -28.10 10.70 12.47
C ALA A 347 -27.39 9.73 13.43
N VAL A 348 -27.29 8.45 13.04
CA VAL A 348 -26.57 7.43 13.82
C VAL A 348 -25.07 7.70 13.83
N LEU A 349 -24.48 8.05 12.68
CA LEU A 349 -23.07 8.45 12.58
C LEU A 349 -22.79 9.69 13.44
N GLN A 350 -23.65 10.70 13.37
CA GLN A 350 -23.52 11.91 14.17
C GLN A 350 -23.50 11.62 15.69
N GLU A 351 -24.36 10.71 16.15
CA GLU A 351 -24.53 10.40 17.57
C GLU A 351 -23.42 9.49 18.13
N LEU A 352 -23.07 8.44 17.40
CA LEU A 352 -22.26 7.32 17.93
C LEU A 352 -20.82 7.33 17.45
N PHE A 353 -20.55 7.81 16.24
CA PHE A 353 -19.20 7.74 15.66
C PHE A 353 -18.14 8.44 16.53
N PRO A 354 -18.39 9.62 17.15
CA PRO A 354 -17.42 10.26 18.04
C PRO A 354 -17.04 9.43 19.29
N ARG A 355 -17.82 8.40 19.63
CA ARG A 355 -17.55 7.51 20.77
C ARG A 355 -16.74 6.28 20.38
N VAL A 356 -16.63 6.00 19.09
CA VAL A 356 -15.81 4.92 18.58
C VAL A 356 -14.35 5.41 18.56
N SER A 357 -13.41 4.55 18.98
CA SER A 357 -11.97 4.85 18.93
C SER A 357 -11.20 3.84 18.08
N SER A 358 -11.87 2.78 17.63
CA SER A 358 -11.25 1.64 16.97
C SER A 358 -11.06 1.81 15.46
N ILE A 359 -11.77 2.75 14.81
CA ILE A 359 -11.81 2.86 13.34
C ILE A 359 -10.66 3.73 12.80
N GLY A 360 -9.73 3.11 12.07
CA GLY A 360 -8.66 3.81 11.36
C GLY A 360 -9.05 4.23 9.94
N THR A 361 -9.88 3.43 9.27
CA THR A 361 -10.35 3.67 7.91
C THR A 361 -11.87 3.57 7.82
N LEU A 362 -12.51 4.60 7.27
CA LEU A 362 -13.95 4.63 7.04
C LEU A 362 -14.26 4.92 5.58
N ASP A 363 -15.00 4.01 4.93
CA ASP A 363 -15.66 4.29 3.66
C ASP A 363 -17.17 4.43 3.85
N ILE A 364 -17.67 5.65 3.64
CA ILE A 364 -19.11 5.97 3.64
C ILE A 364 -19.56 6.52 2.28
N SER A 365 -18.83 6.23 1.21
CA SER A 365 -19.17 6.68 -0.14
C SER A 365 -20.52 6.12 -0.64
N ASP A 366 -21.15 6.79 -1.59
CA ASP A 366 -22.36 6.32 -2.28
C ASP A 366 -23.56 6.01 -1.36
N ASN A 367 -23.76 6.80 -0.29
CA ASN A 367 -24.77 6.54 0.73
C ASN A 367 -25.98 7.50 0.73
N GLY A 368 -25.99 8.43 -0.22
CA GLY A 368 -27.02 9.47 -0.30
C GLY A 368 -27.09 10.34 0.96
N LEU A 369 -25.94 10.63 1.58
CA LEU A 369 -25.87 11.50 2.76
C LEU A 369 -26.21 12.95 2.42
N ASP A 370 -25.82 13.41 1.23
CA ASP A 370 -26.26 14.68 0.66
C ASP A 370 -26.14 15.86 1.65
N GLY A 371 -27.25 16.49 2.05
CA GLY A 371 -27.25 17.64 2.96
C GLY A 371 -26.89 17.27 4.39
N ASP A 372 -27.06 16.01 4.78
CA ASP A 372 -26.74 15.52 6.12
C ASP A 372 -25.23 15.42 6.37
N LEU A 373 -24.40 15.55 5.33
CA LEU A 373 -22.95 15.74 5.51
C LEU A 373 -22.61 16.94 6.40
N LEU A 374 -23.48 17.95 6.49
CA LEU A 374 -23.33 19.08 7.41
C LEU A 374 -23.29 18.66 8.88
N THR A 375 -23.99 17.58 9.25
CA THR A 375 -24.02 17.06 10.63
C THR A 375 -23.01 15.95 10.85
N VAL A 376 -22.71 15.16 9.81
CA VAL A 376 -21.75 14.05 9.86
C VAL A 376 -20.30 14.56 9.94
N LEU A 377 -19.91 15.55 9.14
CA LEU A 377 -18.51 16.04 9.11
C LEU A 377 -18.01 16.54 10.49
N PRO A 378 -18.78 17.35 11.26
CA PRO A 378 -18.38 17.73 12.61
C PRO A 378 -18.29 16.56 13.61
N ALA A 379 -18.99 15.45 13.36
CA ALA A 379 -18.87 14.25 14.17
C ALA A 379 -17.59 13.47 13.84
N LEU A 380 -17.22 13.41 12.55
CA LEU A 380 -15.98 12.78 12.09
C LEU A 380 -14.74 13.54 12.58
N SER A 381 -14.78 14.87 12.66
CA SER A 381 -13.62 15.66 13.10
C SER A 381 -13.25 15.45 14.57
N ARG A 382 -14.19 14.96 15.40
CA ARG A 382 -13.95 14.61 16.81
C ARG A 382 -13.29 13.25 16.99
N HIS A 383 -13.12 12.47 15.92
CA HIS A 383 -12.60 11.11 15.99
C HIS A 383 -11.06 11.12 15.88
N SER A 384 -10.38 10.80 16.97
CA SER A 384 -8.92 10.97 17.08
C SER A 384 -8.07 9.94 16.31
N SER A 385 -8.62 8.76 15.99
CA SER A 385 -7.88 7.68 15.32
C SER A 385 -8.19 7.52 13.83
N LEU A 386 -9.05 8.37 13.24
CA LEU A 386 -9.46 8.23 11.85
C LEU A 386 -8.37 8.76 10.92
N LYS A 387 -7.68 7.85 10.22
CA LYS A 387 -6.58 8.17 9.30
C LYS A 387 -7.04 8.24 7.84
N HIS A 388 -8.06 7.48 7.47
CA HIS A 388 -8.48 7.35 6.08
C HIS A 388 -10.00 7.49 5.96
N LEU A 389 -10.46 8.41 5.12
CA LEU A 389 -11.87 8.73 4.96
C LEU A 389 -12.25 8.80 3.48
N SER A 390 -13.28 8.05 3.09
CA SER A 390 -13.91 8.14 1.77
C SER A 390 -15.34 8.67 1.87
N LEU A 391 -15.61 9.77 1.17
CA LEU A 391 -16.90 10.46 1.13
C LEU A 391 -17.54 10.49 -0.26
N GLY A 392 -16.91 9.86 -1.25
CA GLY A 392 -17.31 9.91 -2.66
C GLY A 392 -18.80 9.72 -2.90
N LYS A 393 -19.35 10.32 -3.97
CA LYS A 393 -20.75 10.18 -4.40
C LYS A 393 -21.85 10.58 -3.38
N ASN A 394 -21.53 11.29 -2.29
CA ASN A 394 -22.53 11.81 -1.33
C ASN A 394 -22.94 13.27 -1.56
N PHE A 395 -22.78 13.79 -2.78
CA PHE A 395 -22.88 15.22 -3.06
C PHE A 395 -23.99 15.56 -4.07
N ASN A 396 -25.09 14.79 -4.09
CA ASN A 396 -26.22 15.07 -4.97
C ASN A 396 -27.14 16.17 -4.39
N ILE A 397 -26.55 17.34 -4.13
CA ILE A 397 -27.17 18.45 -3.41
C ILE A 397 -27.20 19.75 -4.20
N LYS A 398 -28.09 20.65 -3.77
CA LYS A 398 -28.15 22.01 -4.32
C LYS A 398 -26.89 22.78 -3.98
N ASN A 399 -26.46 23.59 -4.95
CA ASN A 399 -25.29 24.48 -4.91
C ASN A 399 -25.01 25.21 -3.59
N ARG A 400 -26.02 25.80 -2.93
CA ARG A 400 -25.83 26.53 -1.67
C ARG A 400 -25.40 25.62 -0.52
N VAL A 401 -26.03 24.46 -0.41
CA VAL A 401 -25.70 23.47 0.63
C VAL A 401 -24.33 22.85 0.35
N LEU A 402 -24.01 22.65 -0.94
CA LEU A 402 -22.69 22.14 -1.35
C LEU A 402 -21.55 23.04 -0.89
N ASP A 403 -21.69 24.37 -0.99
CA ASP A 403 -20.68 25.29 -0.45
C ASP A 403 -20.47 25.10 1.04
N GLU A 404 -21.56 25.02 1.80
CA GLU A 404 -21.50 24.85 3.26
C GLU A 404 -20.84 23.52 3.63
N VAL A 405 -21.16 22.44 2.92
CA VAL A 405 -20.52 21.12 3.11
C VAL A 405 -19.03 21.17 2.77
N LEU A 406 -18.64 21.79 1.66
CA LEU A 406 -17.24 21.91 1.27
C LEU A 406 -16.45 22.78 2.26
N GLN A 407 -17.04 23.85 2.79
CA GLN A 407 -16.44 24.66 3.84
C GLN A 407 -16.24 23.85 5.13
N LYS A 408 -17.20 23.00 5.51
CA LYS A 408 -17.05 22.09 6.65
C LYS A 408 -15.96 21.05 6.43
N LEU A 409 -15.82 20.54 5.22
CA LEU A 409 -14.76 19.61 4.87
C LEU A 409 -13.38 20.28 4.90
N VAL A 410 -13.28 21.54 4.43
CA VAL A 410 -12.07 22.36 4.54
C VAL A 410 -11.70 22.58 6.01
N GLN A 411 -12.68 22.90 6.87
CA GLN A 411 -12.46 23.02 8.31
C GLN A 411 -11.88 21.72 8.88
N LEU A 412 -12.48 20.58 8.58
CA LEU A 412 -12.02 19.26 9.05
C LEU A 412 -10.56 18.98 8.67
N ILE A 413 -10.15 19.27 7.43
CA ILE A 413 -8.76 19.00 7.00
C ILE A 413 -7.76 20.06 7.46
N GLN A 414 -8.21 21.23 7.92
CA GLN A 414 -7.33 22.31 8.40
C GLN A 414 -7.25 22.40 9.93
N GLU A 415 -8.00 21.56 10.66
CA GLU A 415 -7.87 21.44 12.11
C GLU A 415 -6.46 20.96 12.50
N GLU A 416 -5.87 21.59 13.52
CA GLU A 416 -4.49 21.30 13.97
C GLU A 416 -4.32 19.86 14.46
N GLU A 417 -5.37 19.32 15.09
CA GLU A 417 -5.43 17.95 15.63
C GLU A 417 -5.96 16.93 14.60
N CYS A 418 -6.04 17.30 13.32
CA CYS A 418 -6.58 16.41 12.29
C CYS A 418 -5.64 15.22 12.05
N ALA A 419 -6.04 14.03 12.48
CA ALA A 419 -5.31 12.78 12.28
C ALA A 419 -5.40 12.21 10.85
N LEU A 420 -6.18 12.86 9.96
CA LEU A 420 -6.49 12.34 8.64
C LEU A 420 -5.26 12.39 7.72
N GLN A 421 -4.91 11.24 7.17
CA GLN A 421 -3.80 11.03 6.24
C GLN A 421 -4.28 10.79 4.81
N SER A 422 -5.51 10.31 4.62
CA SER A 422 -6.10 10.07 3.30
C SER A 422 -7.54 10.57 3.23
N LEU A 423 -7.85 11.32 2.18
CA LEU A 423 -9.22 11.75 1.87
C LEU A 423 -9.59 11.36 0.44
N SER A 424 -10.72 10.68 0.27
CA SER A 424 -11.28 10.37 -1.04
C SER A 424 -12.62 11.07 -1.26
N LEU A 425 -12.72 11.77 -2.40
CA LEU A 425 -13.93 12.41 -2.91
C LEU A 425 -14.21 11.98 -4.34
N SER A 426 -13.84 10.74 -4.66
CA SER A 426 -14.05 10.18 -5.99
C SER A 426 -15.52 10.25 -6.42
N ASP A 427 -15.73 10.49 -7.71
CA ASP A 427 -17.06 10.51 -8.36
C ASP A 427 -18.10 11.43 -7.69
N SER A 428 -17.67 12.53 -7.06
CA SER A 428 -18.55 13.44 -6.31
C SER A 428 -19.16 14.56 -7.16
N ARG A 429 -18.77 14.69 -8.43
CA ARG A 429 -19.30 15.70 -9.38
C ARG A 429 -19.26 17.14 -8.83
N LEU A 430 -18.21 17.49 -8.08
CA LEU A 430 -18.07 18.79 -7.40
C LEU A 430 -17.93 19.97 -8.38
N ARG A 431 -17.46 19.71 -9.60
CA ARG A 431 -17.20 20.70 -10.66
C ARG A 431 -16.29 21.83 -10.17
N SER A 432 -16.49 23.05 -10.66
CA SER A 432 -15.69 24.22 -10.29
C SER A 432 -15.71 24.56 -8.79
N ARG A 433 -16.71 24.13 -8.03
CA ARG A 433 -16.77 24.38 -6.57
C ARG A 433 -15.75 23.57 -5.78
N GLY A 434 -15.39 22.38 -6.29
CA GLY A 434 -14.34 21.53 -5.68
C GLY A 434 -12.98 22.23 -5.57
N THR A 435 -12.74 23.29 -6.34
CA THR A 435 -11.51 24.10 -6.27
C THR A 435 -11.27 24.72 -4.89
N VAL A 436 -12.31 24.97 -4.10
CA VAL A 436 -12.20 25.45 -2.71
C VAL A 436 -11.40 24.45 -1.86
N LEU A 437 -11.69 23.16 -2.00
CA LEU A 437 -10.97 22.10 -1.31
C LEU A 437 -9.55 21.96 -1.86
N VAL A 438 -9.38 21.99 -3.18
CA VAL A 438 -8.06 21.90 -3.82
C VAL A 438 -7.14 23.02 -3.32
N ASN A 439 -7.67 24.23 -3.11
CA ASN A 439 -6.91 25.34 -2.53
C ASN A 439 -6.49 25.06 -1.09
N ALA A 440 -7.39 24.50 -0.29
CA ALA A 440 -7.10 24.16 1.09
C ALA A 440 -6.00 23.09 1.22
N LEU A 441 -5.83 22.22 0.21
CA LEU A 441 -4.71 21.27 0.16
C LEU A 441 -3.34 21.97 0.13
N GLY A 442 -3.26 23.19 -0.40
CA GLY A 442 -2.00 23.93 -0.47
C GLY A 442 -1.38 24.21 0.91
N SER A 443 -2.21 24.53 1.90
CA SER A 443 -1.79 24.80 3.29
C SER A 443 -2.03 23.63 4.24
N ASN A 444 -2.61 22.52 3.76
CA ASN A 444 -2.84 21.34 4.57
C ASN A 444 -1.52 20.65 4.93
N THR A 445 -1.38 20.25 6.20
CA THR A 445 -0.19 19.60 6.75
C THR A 445 -0.42 18.13 7.14
N CYS A 446 -1.67 17.67 7.15
CA CYS A 446 -2.02 16.32 7.64
C CYS A 446 -2.08 15.27 6.52
N LEU A 447 -2.67 15.61 5.37
CA LEU A 447 -2.94 14.64 4.31
C LEU A 447 -1.66 14.24 3.58
N ARG A 448 -1.54 12.94 3.34
CA ARG A 448 -0.51 12.31 2.51
C ARG A 448 -1.09 11.76 1.21
N LYS A 449 -2.38 11.41 1.19
CA LYS A 449 -3.08 10.89 0.02
C LYS A 449 -4.38 11.64 -0.20
N VAL A 450 -4.66 11.99 -1.45
CA VAL A 450 -5.97 12.54 -1.83
C VAL A 450 -6.45 11.94 -3.14
N ASP A 451 -7.73 11.59 -3.19
CA ASP A 451 -8.40 11.18 -4.43
C ASP A 451 -9.49 12.19 -4.79
N LEU A 452 -9.27 12.88 -5.91
CA LEU A 452 -10.15 13.89 -6.49
C LEU A 452 -10.75 13.41 -7.82
N SER A 453 -10.66 12.12 -8.14
CA SER A 453 -11.14 11.60 -9.42
C SER A 453 -12.65 11.77 -9.62
N GLY A 454 -13.11 11.86 -10.87
CA GLY A 454 -14.55 11.89 -11.18
C GLY A 454 -15.29 13.15 -10.73
N ASN A 455 -14.60 14.29 -10.63
CA ASN A 455 -15.19 15.54 -10.14
C ASN A 455 -15.49 16.59 -11.23
N ASN A 456 -15.12 16.34 -12.49
CA ASN A 456 -15.35 17.26 -13.62
C ASN A 456 -14.91 18.71 -13.32
N MET A 457 -13.73 18.91 -12.72
CA MET A 457 -13.24 20.25 -12.34
C MET A 457 -12.65 21.05 -13.51
N ASP A 458 -12.48 20.41 -14.67
CA ASP A 458 -11.88 20.93 -15.90
C ASP A 458 -10.46 21.50 -15.66
N ASP A 459 -9.92 22.23 -16.65
CA ASP A 459 -8.57 22.83 -16.56
C ASP A 459 -8.41 23.82 -15.39
N ILE A 460 -9.51 24.40 -14.89
CA ILE A 460 -9.49 25.26 -13.70
C ILE A 460 -9.09 24.44 -12.48
N GLY A 461 -9.66 23.24 -12.31
CA GLY A 461 -9.26 22.31 -11.26
C GLY A 461 -7.78 21.95 -11.33
N ALA A 462 -7.28 21.64 -12.53
CA ALA A 462 -5.87 21.35 -12.77
C ALA A 462 -4.94 22.50 -12.39
N LYS A 463 -5.33 23.73 -12.76
CA LYS A 463 -4.58 24.95 -12.43
C LYS A 463 -4.58 25.26 -10.94
N MET A 464 -5.66 24.95 -10.22
CA MET A 464 -5.67 25.12 -8.76
C MET A 464 -4.87 24.02 -8.07
N LEU A 465 -4.94 22.78 -8.57
CA LEU A 465 -4.13 21.66 -8.06
C LEU A 465 -2.63 21.95 -8.26
N SER A 466 -2.25 22.51 -9.40
CA SER A 466 -0.85 22.88 -9.66
C SER A 466 -0.34 23.93 -8.66
N LYS A 467 -1.14 24.94 -8.33
CA LYS A 467 -0.82 25.91 -7.28
C LYS A 467 -0.73 25.26 -5.89
N ALA A 468 -1.67 24.39 -5.56
CA ALA A 468 -1.67 23.68 -4.28
C ALA A 468 -0.40 22.82 -4.13
N LEU A 469 -0.01 22.07 -5.17
CA LEU A 469 1.19 21.24 -5.18
C LEU A 469 2.50 22.05 -5.09
N GLN A 470 2.53 23.30 -5.54
CA GLN A 470 3.73 24.14 -5.38
C GLN A 470 4.00 24.50 -3.91
N ILE A 471 2.95 24.56 -3.08
CA ILE A 471 3.02 24.97 -1.68
C ILE A 471 3.04 23.74 -0.77
N ASN A 472 2.22 22.74 -1.09
CA ASN A 472 2.07 21.56 -0.26
C ASN A 472 3.35 20.71 -0.24
N THR A 473 3.79 20.36 0.97
CA THR A 473 4.99 19.54 1.20
C THR A 473 4.71 18.19 1.84
N THR A 474 3.45 17.88 2.13
CA THR A 474 3.03 16.70 2.90
C THR A 474 2.45 15.59 2.03
N LEU A 475 1.76 15.96 0.94
CA LEU A 475 1.16 15.03 -0.01
C LEU A 475 2.24 14.18 -0.68
N ARG A 476 1.98 12.87 -0.67
CA ARG A 476 2.78 11.82 -1.30
C ARG A 476 2.05 11.20 -2.48
N SER A 477 0.72 11.16 -2.43
CA SER A 477 -0.13 10.50 -3.41
C SER A 477 -1.33 11.38 -3.81
N VAL A 478 -1.52 11.58 -5.12
CA VAL A 478 -2.68 12.31 -5.67
C VAL A 478 -3.28 11.51 -6.82
N THR A 479 -4.57 11.20 -6.73
CA THR A 479 -5.37 10.64 -7.82
C THR A 479 -6.36 11.69 -8.31
N TRP A 480 -6.49 11.87 -9.62
CA TRP A 480 -7.28 12.97 -10.20
C TRP A 480 -7.84 12.67 -11.61
N ASP A 481 -7.96 11.40 -12.00
CA ASP A 481 -8.54 11.02 -13.30
C ASP A 481 -10.03 11.42 -13.42
N ARG A 482 -10.57 11.44 -14.64
CA ARG A 482 -11.97 11.81 -14.92
C ARG A 482 -12.34 13.21 -14.43
N ASN A 483 -11.46 14.17 -14.63
CA ASN A 483 -11.69 15.58 -14.32
C ASN A 483 -11.86 16.46 -15.56
N ASN A 484 -11.89 15.86 -16.76
CA ASN A 484 -11.92 16.56 -18.05
C ASN A 484 -10.69 17.46 -18.26
N THR A 485 -9.53 17.03 -17.76
CA THR A 485 -8.28 17.79 -17.88
C THR A 485 -7.78 17.76 -19.32
N SER A 486 -7.52 18.93 -19.90
CA SER A 486 -6.95 19.04 -21.24
C SER A 486 -5.41 19.04 -21.20
N ALA A 487 -4.78 19.05 -22.37
CA ALA A 487 -3.33 19.20 -22.48
C ALA A 487 -2.82 20.48 -21.77
N ALA A 488 -3.61 21.55 -21.70
CA ALA A 488 -3.23 22.77 -20.99
C ALA A 488 -3.19 22.57 -19.47
N GLY A 489 -4.21 21.91 -18.90
CA GLY A 489 -4.25 21.55 -17.48
C GLY A 489 -3.10 20.63 -17.09
N PHE A 490 -2.77 19.63 -17.92
CA PHE A 490 -1.60 18.78 -17.68
C PHE A 490 -0.29 19.54 -17.68
N LEU A 491 -0.11 20.52 -18.59
CA LEU A 491 1.08 21.36 -18.62
C LEU A 491 1.21 22.23 -17.36
N ASP A 492 0.11 22.72 -16.81
CA ASP A 492 0.12 23.49 -15.56
C ASP A 492 0.59 22.61 -14.38
N VAL A 493 0.09 21.39 -14.27
CA VAL A 493 0.54 20.43 -13.25
C VAL A 493 2.00 20.02 -13.46
N ALA A 494 2.42 19.78 -14.71
CA ALA A 494 3.82 19.48 -15.03
C ALA A 494 4.76 20.60 -14.54
N ARG A 495 4.41 21.88 -14.80
CA ARG A 495 5.20 23.03 -14.33
C ARG A 495 5.25 23.14 -12.80
N ALA A 496 4.18 22.78 -12.11
CA ALA A 496 4.17 22.73 -10.65
C ALA A 496 5.09 21.61 -10.11
N LEU A 497 5.04 20.41 -10.69
CA LEU A 497 5.85 19.29 -10.24
C LEU A 497 7.36 19.47 -10.49
N GLU A 498 7.75 20.31 -11.45
CA GLU A 498 9.15 20.73 -11.58
C GLU A 498 9.68 21.34 -10.26
N HIS A 499 8.82 21.97 -9.46
CA HIS A 499 9.17 22.62 -8.19
C HIS A 499 8.66 21.86 -6.95
N ASN A 500 7.79 20.87 -7.11
CA ASN A 500 7.36 20.00 -6.00
C ASN A 500 8.27 18.77 -5.89
N PHE A 501 8.91 18.61 -4.73
CA PHE A 501 9.85 17.50 -4.46
C PHE A 501 9.28 16.43 -3.53
N THR A 502 8.01 16.54 -3.16
CA THR A 502 7.41 15.74 -2.08
C THR A 502 6.45 14.68 -2.60
N LEU A 503 5.75 14.96 -3.71
CA LEU A 503 4.81 14.04 -4.33
C LEU A 503 5.56 12.88 -4.98
N GLN A 504 5.21 11.65 -4.62
CA GLN A 504 5.90 10.43 -5.04
C GLN A 504 5.05 9.62 -6.02
N PHE A 505 3.75 9.63 -5.83
CA PHE A 505 2.82 8.82 -6.58
C PHE A 505 1.69 9.68 -7.16
N MET A 506 1.51 9.60 -8.46
CA MET A 506 0.41 10.26 -9.16
C MET A 506 0.04 9.38 -10.35
N PRO A 507 -0.98 8.51 -10.21
CA PRO A 507 -1.43 7.64 -11.30
C PRO A 507 -1.70 8.45 -12.57
N LEU A 508 -1.35 7.86 -13.71
CA LEU A 508 -1.70 8.46 -15.00
C LEU A 508 -3.23 8.53 -15.13
N PRO A 509 -3.81 9.72 -15.35
CA PRO A 509 -5.24 9.86 -15.53
C PRO A 509 -5.65 9.39 -16.93
N LEU A 510 -5.78 8.07 -17.12
CA LEU A 510 -5.95 7.44 -18.42
C LEU A 510 -7.19 7.94 -19.17
N SER A 511 -8.28 8.24 -18.46
CA SER A 511 -9.51 8.73 -19.06
C SER A 511 -9.30 10.12 -19.66
N ASP A 512 -8.74 11.04 -18.87
CA ASP A 512 -8.46 12.41 -19.30
C ASP A 512 -7.34 12.45 -20.35
N ILE A 513 -6.29 11.63 -20.22
CA ILE A 513 -5.22 11.50 -21.21
C ILE A 513 -5.78 11.06 -22.55
N SER A 514 -6.63 10.03 -22.57
CA SER A 514 -7.23 9.53 -23.82
C SER A 514 -8.02 10.62 -24.55
N GLN A 515 -8.70 11.49 -23.81
CA GLN A 515 -9.42 12.63 -24.36
C GLN A 515 -8.46 13.75 -24.84
N ALA A 516 -7.50 14.15 -24.00
CA ALA A 516 -6.53 15.19 -24.32
C ALA A 516 -5.65 14.82 -25.52
N TYR A 517 -5.22 13.56 -25.60
CA TYR A 517 -4.37 13.04 -26.67
C TYR A 517 -5.03 13.11 -28.05
N ARG A 518 -6.37 12.90 -28.13
CA ARG A 518 -7.12 13.10 -29.38
C ARG A 518 -7.11 14.55 -29.85
N SER A 519 -7.03 15.51 -28.93
CA SER A 519 -7.07 16.94 -29.24
C SER A 519 -5.69 17.56 -29.50
N ALA A 520 -4.68 17.16 -28.73
CA ALA A 520 -3.33 17.71 -28.76
C ALA A 520 -2.31 16.66 -28.27
N PRO A 521 -1.92 15.70 -29.12
CA PRO A 521 -1.09 14.56 -28.72
C PRO A 521 0.29 15.00 -28.23
N GLU A 522 0.99 15.84 -29.00
CA GLU A 522 2.35 16.31 -28.68
C GLU A 522 2.42 17.06 -27.34
N ARG A 523 1.47 17.96 -27.08
CA ARG A 523 1.42 18.72 -25.82
C ARG A 523 1.11 17.82 -24.63
N THR A 524 0.21 16.86 -24.82
CA THR A 524 -0.16 15.88 -23.79
C THR A 524 1.04 15.02 -23.43
N GLU A 525 1.72 14.44 -24.43
CA GLU A 525 2.91 13.62 -24.23
C GLU A 525 4.04 14.41 -23.53
N GLN A 526 4.27 15.65 -23.95
CA GLN A 526 5.26 16.52 -23.32
C GLN A 526 4.95 16.75 -21.83
N ALA A 527 3.69 17.02 -21.50
CA ALA A 527 3.25 17.22 -20.12
C ALA A 527 3.41 15.95 -19.27
N LEU A 528 2.96 14.81 -19.77
CA LEU A 528 3.05 13.52 -19.07
C LEU A 528 4.49 13.11 -18.82
N THR A 529 5.36 13.27 -19.82
CA THR A 529 6.78 12.96 -19.68
C THR A 529 7.43 13.83 -18.59
N LYS A 530 7.07 15.12 -18.53
CA LYS A 530 7.55 16.02 -17.46
C LYS A 530 7.04 15.60 -16.08
N ILE A 531 5.76 15.26 -15.96
CA ILE A 531 5.14 14.76 -14.72
C ILE A 531 5.87 13.49 -14.26
N GLN A 532 6.03 12.50 -15.13
CA GLN A 532 6.71 11.24 -14.81
C GLN A 532 8.16 11.46 -14.40
N ARG A 533 8.92 12.30 -15.13
CA ARG A 533 10.30 12.64 -14.75
C ARG A 533 10.37 13.28 -13.37
N ALA A 534 9.46 14.20 -13.04
CA ALA A 534 9.41 14.83 -11.73
C ALA A 534 9.10 13.82 -10.61
N LEU A 535 8.16 12.89 -10.82
CA LEU A 535 7.83 11.85 -9.85
C LEU A 535 8.98 10.83 -9.68
N VAL A 536 9.60 10.38 -10.77
CA VAL A 536 10.77 9.50 -10.73
C VAL A 536 11.92 10.20 -9.99
N ARG A 537 12.18 11.48 -10.28
CA ARG A 537 13.13 12.31 -9.52
C ARG A 537 12.78 12.26 -8.04
N ASN A 538 11.54 12.54 -7.65
CA ASN A 538 11.11 12.61 -6.26
C ASN A 538 11.32 11.26 -5.52
N ASN A 539 11.09 10.14 -6.20
CA ASN A 539 11.36 8.79 -5.68
C ASN A 539 12.88 8.49 -5.58
N GLN A 540 13.67 8.94 -6.56
CA GLN A 540 15.13 8.76 -6.58
C GLN A 540 15.87 9.72 -5.62
N THR A 541 15.30 10.90 -5.33
CA THR A 541 15.86 11.90 -4.40
C THR A 541 15.75 11.52 -2.92
N GLN A 542 15.30 10.30 -2.58
CA GLN A 542 15.61 9.72 -1.27
C GLN A 542 17.13 9.71 -0.99
N ARG A 543 17.98 9.77 -2.02
CA ARG A 543 19.43 9.94 -1.88
C ARG A 543 19.94 11.39 -1.74
N PHE A 544 19.14 12.44 -2.01
CA PHE A 544 19.71 13.79 -2.19
C PHE A 544 18.88 15.06 -1.85
N SER A 545 17.61 15.05 -1.40
CA SER A 545 16.89 16.34 -1.29
C SER A 545 15.84 16.47 -0.18
N GLN A 546 16.30 16.73 1.06
CA GLN A 546 15.51 17.46 2.07
C GLN A 546 15.95 18.93 2.20
N ARG A 547 17.19 19.27 1.80
CA ARG A 547 17.72 20.65 1.85
C ARG A 547 17.02 21.66 0.94
N GLN A 548 16.41 21.24 -0.19
CA GLN A 548 15.71 22.16 -1.09
C GLN A 548 14.23 22.36 -0.71
N ALA A 549 13.55 21.32 -0.21
CA ALA A 549 12.16 21.44 0.24
C ALA A 549 12.02 22.39 1.44
N LEU A 550 12.98 22.37 2.38
CA LEU A 550 13.00 23.29 3.52
C LEU A 550 13.42 24.73 3.14
N ARG A 551 14.31 24.90 2.15
CA ARG A 551 14.68 26.23 1.62
C ARG A 551 13.50 26.94 0.93
N LEU A 552 12.60 26.19 0.29
CA LEU A 552 11.39 26.75 -0.35
C LEU A 552 10.30 27.11 0.66
N HIS A 553 10.10 26.29 1.70
CA HIS A 553 9.14 26.59 2.78
C HIS A 553 9.53 27.85 3.56
N GLN A 554 10.83 28.11 3.71
CA GLN A 554 11.32 29.38 4.25
C GLN A 554 11.25 30.52 3.26
N GLY A 555 11.65 30.35 2.00
CA GLY A 555 11.61 31.44 1.01
C GLY A 555 10.22 32.07 0.83
N LEU A 556 9.14 31.35 1.14
CA LEU A 556 7.77 31.89 1.14
C LEU A 556 7.40 32.59 2.46
N VAL A 557 7.62 31.94 3.61
CA VAL A 557 7.25 32.45 4.95
C VAL A 557 8.14 33.60 5.40
N THR A 558 9.45 33.53 5.11
CA THR A 558 10.38 34.63 5.34
C THR A 558 10.07 35.79 4.41
N SER A 559 9.59 35.60 3.18
CA SER A 559 9.28 36.75 2.31
C SER A 559 8.19 37.66 2.89
N THR A 560 7.18 37.11 3.57
CA THR A 560 6.13 37.91 4.22
C THR A 560 6.64 38.61 5.47
N ALA A 561 7.37 37.91 6.34
CA ALA A 561 7.97 38.51 7.53
C ALA A 561 9.05 39.55 7.17
N GLU A 562 9.88 39.28 6.17
CA GLU A 562 10.91 40.18 5.63
C GLU A 562 10.27 41.42 4.98
N GLN A 563 9.20 41.27 4.20
CA GLN A 563 8.48 42.42 3.63
C GLN A 563 7.87 43.31 4.70
N VAL A 564 7.28 42.72 5.74
CA VAL A 564 6.72 43.47 6.87
C VAL A 564 7.84 44.14 7.68
N MET A 565 8.92 43.42 7.95
CA MET A 565 10.10 43.91 8.66
C MET A 565 10.78 45.05 7.90
N GLU A 566 10.88 44.97 6.57
CA GLU A 566 11.47 46.00 5.72
C GLU A 566 10.60 47.27 5.69
N ARG A 567 9.27 47.11 5.58
CA ARG A 567 8.33 48.24 5.67
C ARG A 567 8.38 48.93 7.05
N LEU A 568 8.38 48.15 8.13
CA LEU A 568 8.50 48.68 9.50
C LEU A 568 9.86 49.34 9.72
N SER A 569 10.95 48.73 9.24
CA SER A 569 12.30 49.29 9.33
C SER A 569 12.39 50.64 8.63
N VAL A 570 11.79 50.80 7.45
CA VAL A 570 11.74 52.08 6.73
C VAL A 570 10.96 53.13 7.55
N ARG A 571 9.80 52.76 8.12
CA ARG A 571 8.99 53.69 8.94
C ARG A 571 9.72 54.14 10.22
N VAL A 572 10.32 53.21 10.94
CA VAL A 572 11.14 53.51 12.14
C VAL A 572 12.34 54.38 11.75
N GLN A 573 13.01 54.08 10.63
CA GLN A 573 14.16 54.86 10.16
C GLN A 573 13.77 56.29 9.74
N GLN A 574 12.60 56.48 9.12
CA GLN A 574 12.06 57.81 8.81
C GLN A 574 11.77 58.62 10.09
N GLN A 575 11.15 58.01 11.10
CA GLN A 575 10.88 58.66 12.38
C GLN A 575 12.15 59.02 13.15
N VAL A 576 13.14 58.13 13.17
CA VAL A 576 14.46 58.40 13.76
C VAL A 576 15.18 59.57 13.07
N CYS A 577 15.02 59.72 11.74
CA CYS A 577 15.55 60.87 11.01
C CYS A 577 14.82 62.17 11.33
N LEU A 578 13.50 62.15 11.53
CA LEU A 578 12.69 63.32 11.90
C LEU A 578 12.94 63.78 13.35
N LEU A 579 13.19 62.85 14.26
CA LEU A 579 13.46 63.12 15.68
C LEU A 579 14.93 63.47 15.97
N ARG A 580 15.77 63.57 14.93
CA ARG A 580 17.20 63.86 15.02
C ARG A 580 17.40 65.32 15.50
N GLY A 581 17.36 65.51 16.81
CA GLY A 581 17.57 66.81 17.48
C GLY A 581 16.61 67.12 18.64
N VAL A 582 15.52 66.35 18.83
CA VAL A 582 14.46 66.65 19.81
C VAL A 582 14.05 65.45 20.68
N GLY A 583 14.34 64.20 20.27
CA GLY A 583 13.97 62.99 21.02
C GLY A 583 14.96 62.57 22.12
N GLU A 584 14.48 61.80 23.09
CA GLU A 584 15.33 61.19 24.13
C GLU A 584 16.40 60.28 23.51
N MET A 585 17.65 60.44 23.96
CA MET A 585 18.81 59.76 23.37
C MET A 585 18.71 58.23 23.48
N GLU A 586 18.05 57.72 24.54
CA GLU A 586 17.87 56.29 24.79
C GLU A 586 16.91 55.63 23.78
N GLU A 587 15.75 56.25 23.48
CA GLU A 587 14.77 55.72 22.52
C GLU A 587 15.33 55.68 21.09
N ILE A 588 16.08 56.72 20.71
CA ILE A 588 16.76 56.79 19.41
C ILE A 588 17.86 55.72 19.31
N GLN A 589 18.54 55.41 20.42
CA GLN A 589 19.57 54.39 20.47
C GLN A 589 18.98 52.97 20.43
N ALA A 590 17.88 52.72 21.14
CA ALA A 590 17.11 51.48 21.07
C ALA A 590 16.59 51.23 19.64
N ALA A 591 16.02 52.25 18.99
CA ALA A 591 15.56 52.13 17.61
C ALA A 591 16.66 51.79 16.61
N LYS A 592 17.86 52.38 16.78
CA LYS A 592 19.03 52.03 15.95
C LYS A 592 19.51 50.60 16.17
N GLN A 593 19.40 50.09 17.40
CA GLN A 593 19.79 48.73 17.74
C GLN A 593 18.83 47.72 17.10
N VAL A 594 17.52 47.91 17.23
CA VAL A 594 16.50 47.04 16.61
C VAL A 594 16.62 47.06 15.07
N LEU A 595 16.89 48.22 14.45
CA LEU A 595 17.15 48.31 13.01
C LEU A 595 18.42 47.56 12.56
N LYS A 596 19.42 47.46 13.43
CA LYS A 596 20.65 46.70 13.18
C LYS A 596 20.37 45.20 13.25
N GLU A 597 19.59 44.76 14.23
CA GLU A 597 19.18 43.36 14.40
C GLU A 597 18.29 42.89 13.26
N ALA A 598 17.34 43.72 12.82
CA ALA A 598 16.52 43.48 11.64
C ALA A 598 17.32 43.34 10.32
N ARG A 599 18.50 43.97 10.22
CA ARG A 599 19.41 43.77 9.07
C ARG A 599 20.20 42.48 9.19
N ASN A 600 20.63 42.14 10.40
CA ASN A 600 21.43 40.95 10.67
C ASN A 600 20.61 39.65 10.60
N SER A 601 19.30 39.70 10.85
CA SER A 601 18.39 38.54 10.77
C SER A 601 18.44 37.84 9.41
N ARG A 602 18.73 38.57 8.32
CA ARG A 602 18.88 38.04 6.95
C ARG A 602 20.02 37.00 6.83
N ALA A 603 21.04 37.11 7.67
CA ALA A 603 22.17 36.18 7.68
C ALA A 603 22.02 35.04 8.72
N LEU A 604 21.03 35.14 9.61
CA LEU A 604 20.89 34.24 10.76
C LEU A 604 20.68 32.77 10.34
N TYR A 605 19.73 32.53 9.43
CA TYR A 605 19.44 31.19 8.93
C TYR A 605 20.63 30.53 8.19
N PRO A 606 21.24 31.18 7.17
CA PRO A 606 22.38 30.58 6.48
C PRO A 606 23.56 30.32 7.43
N SER A 607 23.81 31.20 8.40
CA SER A 607 24.86 30.98 9.41
C SER A 607 24.56 29.80 10.35
N LEU A 608 23.33 29.65 10.82
CA LEU A 608 22.94 28.52 11.67
C LEU A 608 22.96 27.18 10.90
N CYS A 609 22.58 27.19 9.62
CA CYS A 609 22.72 26.03 8.74
C CYS A 609 24.17 25.61 8.55
N GLU A 610 25.07 26.58 8.38
CA GLU A 610 26.51 26.33 8.25
C GLU A 610 27.08 25.71 9.52
N VAL A 611 26.75 26.26 10.70
CA VAL A 611 27.15 25.70 12.01
C VAL A 611 26.64 24.27 12.19
N ALA A 612 25.36 24.01 11.88
CA ALA A 612 24.76 22.69 11.99
C ALA A 612 25.40 21.66 11.02
N HIS A 613 25.92 22.12 9.88
CA HIS A 613 26.60 21.27 8.91
C HIS A 613 28.04 20.95 9.32
N VAL A 614 28.81 21.95 9.76
CA VAL A 614 30.22 21.81 10.17
C VAL A 614 30.36 20.83 11.34
N LEU A 615 29.41 20.83 12.28
CA LEU A 615 29.42 19.93 13.44
C LEU A 615 29.02 18.48 13.12
N SER A 616 28.68 18.15 11.87
CA SER A 616 28.07 16.86 11.51
C SER A 616 28.93 15.92 10.66
N VAL A 617 30.06 16.39 10.12
CA VAL A 617 30.82 15.66 9.09
C VAL A 617 31.41 14.34 9.62
N ASP A 618 31.73 14.27 10.92
CA ASP A 618 32.23 13.07 11.62
C ASP A 618 31.60 12.88 13.01
N GLY A 619 30.26 12.83 13.06
CA GLY A 619 29.52 12.66 14.30
C GLY A 619 29.66 11.27 14.96
N PRO A 620 29.35 11.16 16.27
CA PRO A 620 29.46 9.91 17.05
C PRO A 620 28.62 8.75 16.49
N VAL A 621 27.53 9.05 15.79
CA VAL A 621 26.68 8.07 15.09
C VAL A 621 27.46 7.32 14.00
N ARG A 622 28.23 8.05 13.18
CA ARG A 622 29.02 7.46 12.10
C ARG A 622 30.12 6.55 12.63
N GLN A 623 30.79 6.98 13.72
CA GLN A 623 31.78 6.16 14.42
C GLN A 623 31.18 4.86 14.98
N LYS A 624 29.95 4.94 15.53
CA LYS A 624 29.28 3.74 16.08
C LYS A 624 28.82 2.77 15.00
N LEU A 625 28.31 3.29 13.88
CA LEU A 625 27.94 2.47 12.72
C LEU A 625 29.16 1.81 12.05
N ASP A 626 30.30 2.50 12.03
CA ASP A 626 31.58 1.92 11.59
C ASP A 626 32.05 0.77 12.49
N SER A 627 31.92 0.94 13.81
CA SER A 627 32.20 -0.14 14.78
C SER A 627 31.28 -1.35 14.54
N LEU A 628 29.98 -1.10 14.35
CA LEU A 628 28.99 -2.15 14.11
C LEU A 628 29.25 -2.90 12.80
N ALA A 629 29.64 -2.20 11.73
CA ALA A 629 30.02 -2.83 10.47
C ALA A 629 31.23 -3.79 10.64
N GLY A 630 32.17 -3.44 11.51
CA GLY A 630 33.29 -4.30 11.87
C GLY A 630 32.88 -5.55 12.66
N GLU A 631 31.91 -5.42 13.56
CA GLU A 631 31.35 -6.55 14.32
C GLU A 631 30.53 -7.50 13.43
N LEU A 632 29.68 -6.94 12.57
CA LEU A 632 28.87 -7.70 11.61
C LEU A 632 29.72 -8.44 10.58
N SER A 633 30.78 -7.82 10.06
CA SER A 633 31.74 -8.51 9.18
C SER A 633 32.35 -9.72 9.87
N LYS A 634 32.77 -9.60 11.14
CA LYS A 634 33.34 -10.74 11.89
C LYS A 634 32.31 -11.84 12.15
N ALA A 635 31.05 -11.48 12.40
CA ALA A 635 29.98 -12.45 12.59
C ALA A 635 29.67 -13.19 11.29
N ALA A 636 29.56 -12.45 10.18
CA ALA A 636 29.29 -13.03 8.87
C ALA A 636 30.45 -13.90 8.36
N ASP A 637 31.70 -13.49 8.61
CA ASP A 637 32.88 -14.33 8.29
C ASP A 637 32.84 -15.66 9.09
N LYS A 638 32.38 -15.64 10.35
CA LYS A 638 32.20 -16.87 11.15
C LYS A 638 31.07 -17.77 10.63
N GLU A 639 29.94 -17.20 10.23
CA GLU A 639 28.85 -17.97 9.61
C GLU A 639 29.31 -18.59 8.29
N LEU A 640 30.00 -17.81 7.46
CA LEU A 640 30.51 -18.25 6.18
C LEU A 640 31.56 -19.36 6.33
N GLN A 641 32.42 -19.25 7.35
CA GLN A 641 33.36 -20.31 7.72
C GLN A 641 32.63 -21.62 8.01
N VAL A 642 31.56 -21.60 8.81
CA VAL A 642 30.77 -22.81 9.13
C VAL A 642 30.11 -23.40 7.89
N ILE A 643 29.58 -22.55 7.00
CA ILE A 643 28.96 -22.98 5.73
C ILE A 643 30.02 -23.61 4.81
N VAL A 644 31.15 -22.94 4.61
CA VAL A 644 32.24 -23.44 3.74
C VAL A 644 32.83 -24.73 4.31
N ASP A 645 33.04 -24.83 5.63
CA ASP A 645 33.53 -26.05 6.26
C ASP A 645 32.52 -27.21 6.07
N SER A 646 31.22 -26.93 6.16
CA SER A 646 30.16 -27.91 5.86
C SER A 646 30.14 -28.31 4.39
N MET A 647 30.31 -27.36 3.46
CA MET A 647 30.41 -27.61 2.02
C MET A 647 31.67 -28.42 1.68
N VAL A 648 32.81 -28.11 2.28
CA VAL A 648 34.06 -28.87 2.12
C VAL A 648 33.91 -30.28 2.69
N SER A 649 33.22 -30.44 3.83
CA SER A 649 32.87 -31.75 4.38
C SER A 649 32.01 -32.55 3.41
N LEU A 650 30.97 -31.92 2.86
CA LEU A 650 30.12 -32.54 1.85
C LEU A 650 30.94 -32.91 0.60
N CYS A 651 31.83 -32.04 0.10
CA CYS A 651 32.73 -32.37 -1.02
C CYS A 651 33.65 -33.57 -0.72
N ARG A 652 34.04 -33.80 0.54
CA ARG A 652 34.81 -34.99 0.94
C ARG A 652 33.94 -36.26 0.95
N GLU A 653 32.71 -36.15 1.42
CA GLU A 653 31.74 -37.26 1.37
C GLU A 653 31.36 -37.61 -0.07
N LEU A 654 31.19 -36.59 -0.90
CA LEU A 654 30.72 -36.73 -2.26
C LEU A 654 31.84 -37.13 -3.24
N CYS A 655 33.04 -36.60 -3.10
CA CYS A 655 34.11 -36.81 -4.08
C CYS A 655 35.43 -37.20 -3.41
N PRO A 656 35.53 -38.34 -2.70
CA PRO A 656 36.67 -38.65 -1.84
C PRO A 656 38.00 -38.73 -2.59
N LEU A 657 38.00 -39.30 -3.80
CA LEU A 657 39.20 -39.40 -4.64
C LEU A 657 39.68 -38.01 -5.12
N SER A 658 38.77 -37.19 -5.62
CA SER A 658 39.07 -35.83 -6.11
C SER A 658 39.43 -34.87 -4.98
N SER A 659 38.75 -34.96 -3.83
CA SER A 659 39.05 -34.17 -2.63
C SER A 659 40.41 -34.52 -2.04
N SER A 660 40.80 -35.80 -2.04
CA SER A 660 42.15 -36.21 -1.63
C SER A 660 43.26 -35.72 -2.58
N ALA A 661 42.94 -35.56 -3.87
CA ALA A 661 43.85 -34.95 -4.84
C ALA A 661 43.90 -33.42 -4.67
N ALA A 662 42.78 -32.77 -4.38
CA ALA A 662 42.69 -31.34 -4.14
C ALA A 662 43.38 -30.90 -2.84
N ASP A 663 43.37 -31.72 -1.78
CA ASP A 663 44.12 -31.45 -0.55
C ASP A 663 45.65 -31.52 -0.73
N ARG A 664 46.13 -32.11 -1.84
CA ARG A 664 47.56 -32.11 -2.23
C ARG A 664 47.96 -30.90 -3.07
N LEU A 665 47.01 -30.06 -3.49
CA LEU A 665 47.27 -28.80 -4.19
C LEU A 665 47.57 -27.69 -3.18
N SER A 666 48.31 -26.66 -3.61
CA SER A 666 48.50 -25.42 -2.84
C SER A 666 47.78 -24.27 -3.57
N PRO A 667 46.74 -23.68 -2.97
CA PRO A 667 46.16 -23.93 -1.64
C PRO A 667 45.36 -25.24 -1.53
N SER A 668 45.35 -25.84 -0.34
CA SER A 668 44.54 -27.03 -0.04
C SER A 668 43.05 -26.68 0.02
N LEU A 669 42.17 -27.66 -0.19
CA LEU A 669 40.72 -27.46 -0.10
C LEU A 669 40.30 -26.99 1.30
N SER A 670 41.01 -27.42 2.35
CA SER A 670 40.83 -26.94 3.73
C SER A 670 41.15 -25.46 3.95
N SER A 671 41.94 -24.83 3.07
CA SER A 671 42.28 -23.41 3.19
C SER A 671 41.34 -22.48 2.43
N VAL A 672 40.30 -23.03 1.78
CA VAL A 672 39.25 -22.24 1.12
C VAL A 672 38.49 -21.43 2.16
N SER A 673 38.19 -22.00 3.31
CA SER A 673 37.42 -21.32 4.35
C SER A 673 38.15 -20.11 4.94
N GLU A 674 39.49 -20.18 5.07
CA GLU A 674 40.34 -19.03 5.43
C GLU A 674 40.38 -17.90 4.37
N ARG A 675 39.91 -18.16 3.14
CA ARG A 675 39.95 -17.22 2.01
C ARG A 675 38.59 -16.62 1.68
N VAL A 676 37.50 -17.21 2.16
CA VAL A 676 36.15 -16.66 1.94
C VAL A 676 35.85 -15.68 3.08
N SER A 677 35.84 -14.40 2.76
CA SER A 677 35.39 -13.35 3.67
C SER A 677 34.38 -12.47 2.95
N ILE A 678 33.41 -11.95 3.69
CA ILE A 678 32.52 -10.95 3.10
C ILE A 678 33.29 -9.63 3.01
N PRO A 679 33.34 -8.98 1.84
CA PRO A 679 34.00 -7.70 1.72
C PRO A 679 33.44 -6.71 2.74
N ARG A 680 34.27 -6.25 3.68
CA ARG A 680 33.88 -5.22 4.65
C ARG A 680 33.27 -3.99 4.00
N ALA A 681 33.71 -3.68 2.78
CA ALA A 681 33.16 -2.60 1.97
C ALA A 681 31.68 -2.82 1.61
N ALA A 682 31.24 -4.06 1.38
CA ALA A 682 29.86 -4.38 1.02
C ALA A 682 28.91 -4.27 2.23
N ILE A 683 29.29 -4.83 3.39
CA ILE A 683 28.53 -4.71 4.64
C ILE A 683 28.48 -3.26 5.10
N ARG A 684 29.63 -2.56 5.03
CA ARG A 684 29.71 -1.13 5.31
C ARG A 684 28.84 -0.34 4.34
N ALA A 685 28.83 -0.66 3.04
CA ALA A 685 27.96 -0.01 2.08
C ALA A 685 26.49 -0.23 2.44
N ALA A 686 26.05 -1.46 2.73
CA ALA A 686 24.66 -1.74 3.08
C ALA A 686 24.20 -1.02 4.36
N LEU A 687 25.03 -1.02 5.41
CA LEU A 687 24.76 -0.30 6.67
C LEU A 687 24.76 1.21 6.48
N MET A 688 25.73 1.73 5.69
CA MET A 688 25.84 3.16 5.42
C MET A 688 24.80 3.65 4.40
N GLU A 689 24.26 2.76 3.58
CA GLU A 689 23.28 3.08 2.55
C GLU A 689 21.84 3.04 3.09
N ARG A 690 21.50 2.20 4.07
CA ARG A 690 20.13 2.19 4.63
C ARG A 690 20.09 2.78 6.03
N ALA A 691 20.74 2.14 7.01
CA ALA A 691 20.66 2.56 8.40
C ALA A 691 21.30 3.94 8.65
N ALA A 692 22.47 4.21 8.08
CA ALA A 692 23.09 5.52 8.23
C ALA A 692 22.28 6.60 7.49
N GLN A 693 21.70 6.31 6.32
CA GLN A 693 20.86 7.27 5.60
C GLN A 693 19.61 7.62 6.40
N ASP A 694 18.92 6.64 6.98
CA ASP A 694 17.72 6.87 7.78
C ASP A 694 18.02 7.68 9.05
N ILE A 695 19.09 7.33 9.77
CA ILE A 695 19.48 8.07 10.98
C ILE A 695 19.97 9.48 10.61
N HIS A 696 20.76 9.65 9.54
CA HIS A 696 21.21 10.97 9.12
C HIS A 696 20.05 11.83 8.64
N LYS A 697 19.06 11.24 7.97
CA LYS A 697 17.83 11.90 7.55
C LYS A 697 17.02 12.38 8.75
N ALA A 698 16.78 11.52 9.74
CA ALA A 698 16.09 11.91 10.97
C ALA A 698 16.86 13.03 11.72
N LEU A 699 18.20 12.94 11.76
CA LEU A 699 19.05 13.95 12.39
C LEU A 699 19.02 15.29 11.63
N GLU A 700 19.05 15.26 10.29
CA GLU A 700 18.94 16.47 9.45
C GLU A 700 17.55 17.10 9.54
N GLU A 701 16.47 16.31 9.63
CA GLU A 701 15.11 16.80 9.88
C GLU A 701 15.03 17.55 11.21
N VAL A 702 15.59 16.98 12.28
CA VAL A 702 15.62 17.62 13.61
C VAL A 702 16.48 18.88 13.59
N LYS A 703 17.67 18.85 12.98
CA LYS A 703 18.54 20.05 12.87
C LYS A 703 17.85 21.18 12.13
N LEU A 704 17.24 20.88 10.99
CA LEU A 704 16.56 21.88 10.17
C LEU A 704 15.31 22.42 10.88
N SER A 705 14.59 21.58 11.63
CA SER A 705 13.49 22.00 12.50
C SER A 705 13.98 22.96 13.60
N VAL A 706 15.09 22.64 14.28
CA VAL A 706 15.69 23.51 15.30
C VAL A 706 16.16 24.84 14.71
N VAL A 707 16.85 24.82 13.56
CA VAL A 707 17.30 26.05 12.89
C VAL A 707 16.10 26.91 12.46
N SER A 708 15.03 26.28 11.94
CA SER A 708 13.81 26.99 11.55
C SER A 708 13.10 27.60 12.77
N TYR A 709 12.94 26.84 13.85
CA TYR A 709 12.34 27.31 15.10
C TYR A 709 13.10 28.51 15.69
N LEU A 710 14.43 28.40 15.79
CA LEU A 710 15.28 29.48 16.30
C LEU A 710 15.19 30.74 15.43
N THR A 711 15.19 30.57 14.11
CA THR A 711 15.10 31.70 13.17
C THR A 711 13.75 32.40 13.26
N ASN A 712 12.65 31.65 13.24
CA ASN A 712 11.30 32.21 13.33
C ASN A 712 11.09 32.92 14.67
N SER A 713 11.50 32.29 15.78
CA SER A 713 11.35 32.88 17.11
C SER A 713 12.11 34.20 17.27
N ILE A 714 13.33 34.30 16.72
CA ILE A 714 14.11 35.55 16.72
C ILE A 714 13.49 36.59 15.78
N VAL A 715 13.01 36.18 14.60
CA VAL A 715 12.36 37.09 13.64
C VAL A 715 11.06 37.68 14.19
N ASP A 716 10.24 36.87 14.87
CA ASP A 716 9.02 37.33 15.52
C ASP A 716 9.31 38.31 16.65
N GLN A 717 10.34 38.03 17.46
CA GLN A 717 10.78 38.95 18.52
C GLN A 717 11.22 40.31 17.94
N ILE A 718 12.02 40.31 16.87
CA ILE A 718 12.45 41.53 16.17
C ILE A 718 11.24 42.30 15.61
N LEU A 719 10.24 41.60 15.07
CA LEU A 719 9.01 42.22 14.57
C LEU A 719 8.20 42.88 15.69
N GLN A 720 8.06 42.21 16.84
CA GLN A 720 7.39 42.78 18.01
C GLN A 720 8.11 44.03 18.52
N GLU A 721 9.44 44.00 18.60
CA GLU A 721 10.25 45.14 19.02
C GLU A 721 10.22 46.29 18.03
N LEU A 722 10.26 46.02 16.71
CA LEU A 722 10.08 47.04 15.68
C LEU A 722 8.72 47.73 15.81
N TYR A 723 7.67 46.96 16.08
CA TYR A 723 6.32 47.50 16.25
C TYR A 723 6.19 48.34 17.53
N ALA A 724 6.73 47.85 18.66
CA ALA A 724 6.76 48.59 19.92
C ALA A 724 7.55 49.90 19.80
N THR A 725 8.70 49.84 19.14
CA THR A 725 9.55 51.02 18.89
C THR A 725 8.86 52.03 18.00
N HIS A 726 8.19 51.58 16.92
CA HIS A 726 7.41 52.47 16.05
C HIS A 726 6.28 53.16 16.83
N LYS A 727 5.58 52.44 17.71
CA LYS A 727 4.51 52.99 18.54
C LYS A 727 5.03 54.00 19.57
N ALA A 728 6.18 53.76 20.18
CA ALA A 728 6.84 54.67 21.11
C ALA A 728 7.26 55.98 20.41
N LEU A 729 7.98 55.86 19.28
CA LEU A 729 8.41 57.01 18.48
C LEU A 729 7.23 57.81 17.90
N SER A 730 6.10 57.15 17.62
CA SER A 730 4.87 57.82 17.17
C SER A 730 4.13 58.57 18.29
N ARG A 731 4.31 58.15 19.56
CA ARG A 731 3.72 58.83 20.73
C ARG A 731 4.47 60.10 21.12
N ASN A 732 5.77 60.18 20.85
CA ASN A 732 6.61 61.34 21.19
C ASN A 732 6.63 62.43 20.11
N GLY A 733 5.96 62.24 18.97
CA GLY A 733 5.71 63.28 17.97
C GLY A 733 4.39 64.01 18.22
N PHE A 734 4.33 64.94 19.18
CA PHE A 734 3.14 65.79 19.39
C PHE A 734 3.31 67.21 18.86
N SER A 735 2.23 67.69 18.21
CA SER A 735 1.80 69.09 18.06
C SER A 735 2.87 70.13 17.67
N VAL A 736 2.94 70.46 16.39
CA VAL A 736 3.35 71.80 15.97
C VAL A 736 2.11 72.55 15.51
N SER A 737 1.67 73.50 16.33
CA SER A 737 0.63 74.47 16.02
C SER A 737 1.12 75.43 14.94
N ASP A 738 0.31 75.57 13.90
CA ASP A 738 0.42 76.58 12.84
C ASP A 738 0.26 77.98 13.45
N PRO A 739 0.97 79.00 12.93
CA PRO A 739 0.19 80.09 12.38
C PRO A 739 0.69 80.60 11.02
N SER A 740 -0.26 80.57 10.08
CA SER A 740 -0.53 81.56 9.04
C SER A 740 0.32 81.52 7.76
N GLY A 741 -0.33 81.02 6.70
CA GLY A 741 0.08 81.20 5.30
C GLY A 741 -0.82 80.44 4.33
N VAL A 742 -2.00 80.99 4.05
CA VAL A 742 -3.10 80.41 3.24
C VAL A 742 -2.69 80.16 1.76
N ALA A 743 -2.81 78.90 1.32
CA ALA A 743 -3.14 78.36 -0.03
C ALA A 743 -2.44 76.98 -0.20
N CYS A 744 -3.08 75.85 -0.42
CA CYS A 744 -3.96 75.49 -1.55
C CYS A 744 -4.90 74.35 -1.14
N GLN A 745 -6.20 74.50 -1.45
CA GLN A 745 -7.14 73.39 -1.53
C GLN A 745 -6.74 72.45 -2.68
N MET A 746 -6.63 71.16 -2.38
CA MET A 746 -7.17 70.01 -3.15
C MET A 746 -6.49 68.73 -2.64
N LEU A 747 -7.30 67.68 -2.41
CA LEU A 747 -6.92 66.30 -1.99
C LEU A 747 -6.80 66.03 -0.48
N GLY A 748 -7.87 66.26 0.28
CA GLY A 748 -8.05 65.67 1.60
C GLY A 748 -9.36 64.90 1.65
N GLU A 749 -9.30 63.56 1.66
CA GLU A 749 -10.30 62.66 2.29
C GLU A 749 -10.02 61.14 2.13
N SER A 750 -8.97 60.70 1.40
CA SER A 750 -8.74 59.26 1.13
C SER A 750 -7.71 58.56 2.04
N GLU A 751 -6.84 59.27 2.76
CA GLU A 751 -5.70 58.62 3.45
C GLU A 751 -5.93 58.23 4.91
N ARG A 752 -6.87 58.87 5.63
CA ARG A 752 -7.17 58.50 7.03
C ARG A 752 -7.88 57.15 7.16
N GLY A 753 -8.68 56.76 6.16
CA GLY A 753 -9.37 55.46 6.13
C GLY A 753 -8.41 54.28 5.91
N ARG A 754 -7.42 54.44 5.01
CA ARG A 754 -6.43 53.39 4.68
C ARG A 754 -5.50 53.06 5.85
N ASN A 755 -5.07 54.06 6.62
CA ASN A 755 -4.20 53.82 7.77
C ASN A 755 -4.91 53.06 8.91
N SER A 756 -6.22 53.22 9.09
CA SER A 756 -6.96 52.46 10.13
C SER A 756 -7.23 51.00 9.72
N LEU A 757 -7.45 50.75 8.43
CA LEU A 757 -7.68 49.41 7.86
C LEU A 757 -6.38 48.59 7.79
N GLU A 758 -5.25 49.23 7.51
CA GLU A 758 -3.94 48.56 7.48
C GLU A 758 -3.41 48.23 8.88
N VAL A 759 -3.68 49.08 9.89
CA VAL A 759 -3.36 48.78 11.31
C VAL A 759 -4.20 47.61 11.82
N GLN A 760 -5.48 47.52 11.45
CA GLN A 760 -6.30 46.34 11.77
C GLN A 760 -5.87 45.07 11.03
N GLN A 761 -5.31 45.16 9.83
CA GLN A 761 -4.74 44.00 9.12
C GLN A 761 -3.42 43.52 9.73
N THR A 762 -2.60 44.43 10.27
CA THR A 762 -1.35 44.07 10.97
C THR A 762 -1.61 43.52 12.37
N GLU A 763 -2.60 44.04 13.11
CA GLU A 763 -3.07 43.44 14.36
C GLU A 763 -3.70 42.05 14.16
N ARG A 764 -4.38 41.82 13.03
CA ARG A 764 -4.89 40.48 12.66
C ARG A 764 -3.80 39.50 12.24
N LEU A 765 -2.64 39.93 11.76
CA LEU A 765 -1.54 39.01 11.42
C LEU A 765 -0.73 38.59 12.66
N LEU A 766 -0.65 39.46 13.67
CA LEU A 766 0.03 39.16 14.94
C LEU A 766 -0.85 38.38 15.93
N GLY A 767 -2.18 38.45 15.81
CA GLY A 767 -3.12 37.70 16.66
C GLY A 767 -3.31 36.21 16.31
N TYR A 768 -2.62 35.69 15.29
CA TYR A 768 -2.72 34.28 14.84
C TYR A 768 -1.54 33.39 15.27
N HIS A 769 -0.64 33.90 16.11
CA HIS A 769 0.53 33.16 16.65
C HIS A 769 0.59 33.15 18.18
N GLY A 770 -0.57 33.19 18.84
CA GLY A 770 -0.71 33.03 20.30
C GLY A 770 -1.20 31.64 20.65
#